data_AF-A0AAP7IBM8-F1
#
_entry.id   AF-A0AAP7IBM8-F1
#
_cell.length_a   1.000
_cell.length_b   1.000
_cell.length_c   1.000
_cell.angle_alpha   90.00
_cell.angle_beta   90.00
_cell.angle_gamma   90.00
#
_symmetry.space_group_name_H-M   'P 1'
#
loop_
_entity.id
_entity.type
_entity.pdbx_description
1 polymer ?
#
loop_
_entity_poly.entity_id
_entity_poly.type
_entity_poly.pdbx_seq_one_letter_code
_entity_poly.pdbx_strand_id
1 'polypeptide(L)'
;MLISKTNLSVRSRNALQKAGYIKTEEIKNLTRDELANISNLGKKSIDEIGEFINLPSETSKDILSIRSQNALAIAGYHSIEEIEKLTENDLRNISNLGEKSIEEILNLKPIQKGMKNLYELHGLCFNEIKNKNIEILKMDNTFNKILKNNNVQTVGVFLELKKSDVTKFRGINDSQVLELKSIINNIRDELKLNYQDIIEIILSNPQHQVKETIFNSLAFEDNENVEFYFRFGEKLKKSIEINCIENKESDVKKISDLYLNQIDKLINVIPKNLKYIKGMNEKSVNRVLKVLTNKLVIVYKNEIVLEALSYNYLRNHSYKFWLNMEDDVLSSITNQIDKVTKKYVNINYHGFKELSYFISHNTKINKEIEVLELSTREANEIVYNYLKTYSKKLNYKSLEEKFKSINSKVNFMETVNNLIDEGLVILEEEKIITLKKSILYYAKRFKAKKEYEALKFRLKNYTLQEIGDEIGLTRERVRQLVNQSLMNLPKDVREIKNAYWFKNYNLDQSMYNYFFEDDAYNYLTLKYTKGLESWTAILDDEMADDLLKRKITNKMQENRIVLDEVSIPKNRLSVIRYLIKNYCDNITTHKELEEFYFMFLEDNVSNQKGFELEKRYIEARISDQDIVVERPKKRFRFYDYSEYDWELFYRELGLKEWQDMELSTEIIFNANKKLMDDFNILNKYELHNIMKRTKIYVEGTKIKFGRTPHLVIGEGNRENQVINLLFENAPIKKDDLAEIYLQTYGVNKATVSANYFDIIKDYQVGDTFVAKDIEINEDILDKLIDIVENKSLIFLEDIQKVIDIETSILTLYLNQLEFKKYSNYYISDKYRNITELFEFEVFDKLKIIDADKIDPKIWSLSSFSSQIYKKIYSMDIVEFDNNKFITIKKLNEIGLSKEIFQQFREEVLFLLQDSEFWSLLNILEAIDNEKIDEFGFNSIFYRSLLRGAKDLYNHRIGNNSLFKLGEPVSLKSFLSHLVNKKKIVNIYDLIAEIKEVYELDIEKHKIVEVIKKLGMYYDEIMEKIYFDIDYYYEEFL
;
A
#
# COMPACT_ATOMS: atom_id res chain seq x y z
N MET A 1 63.08 80.29 -24.05
CA MET A 1 62.51 80.64 -25.37
C MET A 1 60.99 80.47 -25.32
N LEU A 2 60.17 81.27 -26.03
CA LEU A 2 58.71 81.06 -26.04
C LEU A 2 58.35 79.84 -26.90
N ILE A 3 57.42 79.01 -26.45
CA ILE A 3 56.96 77.82 -27.21
C ILE A 3 56.38 78.21 -28.57
N SER A 4 55.74 79.38 -28.69
CA SER A 4 55.26 79.89 -29.98
C SER A 4 56.36 80.14 -31.02
N LYS A 5 57.62 80.29 -30.58
CA LYS A 5 58.78 80.59 -31.44
C LYS A 5 59.68 79.37 -31.69
N THR A 6 59.30 78.16 -31.25
CA THR A 6 60.05 76.92 -31.49
C THR A 6 59.82 76.35 -32.90
N ASN A 7 60.74 75.49 -33.34
CA ASN A 7 60.63 74.71 -34.58
C ASN A 7 59.65 73.52 -34.48
N LEU A 8 59.04 73.30 -33.30
CA LEU A 8 57.96 72.32 -33.11
C LEU A 8 56.76 72.59 -34.03
N SER A 9 56.10 71.52 -34.48
CA SER A 9 54.89 71.59 -35.29
C SER A 9 53.80 72.43 -34.62
N VAL A 10 52.92 73.01 -35.46
CA VAL A 10 51.79 73.85 -34.98
C VAL A 10 50.94 73.09 -33.96
N ARG A 11 50.75 71.78 -34.16
CA ARG A 11 50.00 70.91 -33.24
C ARG A 11 50.69 70.79 -31.88
N SER A 12 51.99 70.51 -31.87
CA SER A 12 52.79 70.38 -30.64
C SER A 12 52.84 71.69 -29.86
N ARG A 13 53.01 72.83 -30.54
CA ARG A 13 52.98 74.17 -29.91
C ARG A 13 51.61 74.49 -29.29
N ASN A 14 50.54 74.27 -30.03
CA ASN A 14 49.18 74.57 -29.56
C ASN A 14 48.77 73.68 -28.37
N ALA A 15 49.15 72.40 -28.39
CA ALA A 15 48.84 71.48 -27.30
C ALA A 15 49.60 71.86 -26.01
N LEU A 16 50.89 72.20 -26.12
CA LEU A 16 51.70 72.66 -24.99
C LEU A 16 51.18 73.98 -24.40
N GLN A 17 50.84 74.96 -25.25
CA GLN A 17 50.26 76.23 -24.78
C GLN A 17 48.91 76.06 -24.10
N LYS A 18 48.05 75.18 -24.63
CA LYS A 18 46.74 74.89 -24.04
C LYS A 18 46.85 74.15 -22.70
N ALA A 19 47.93 73.40 -22.51
CA ALA A 19 48.28 72.76 -21.24
C ALA A 19 49.00 73.70 -20.25
N GLY A 20 49.16 74.99 -20.59
CA GLY A 20 49.73 76.01 -19.70
C GLY A 20 51.24 76.21 -19.84
N TYR A 21 51.91 75.49 -20.75
CA TYR A 21 53.33 75.67 -21.02
C TYR A 21 53.54 76.80 -22.04
N ILE A 22 54.21 77.87 -21.63
CA ILE A 22 54.43 79.08 -22.43
C ILE A 22 55.91 79.24 -22.81
N LYS A 23 56.83 78.75 -21.95
CA LYS A 23 58.28 78.82 -22.16
C LYS A 23 58.90 77.43 -22.27
N THR A 24 59.94 77.30 -23.09
CA THR A 24 60.70 76.05 -23.31
C THR A 24 61.36 75.50 -22.06
N GLU A 25 61.62 76.33 -21.04
CA GLU A 25 62.18 75.89 -19.75
C GLU A 25 61.18 75.07 -18.94
N GLU A 26 59.89 75.33 -19.10
CA GLU A 26 58.81 74.68 -18.34
C GLU A 26 58.58 73.23 -18.81
N ILE A 27 58.98 72.90 -20.04
CA ILE A 27 58.86 71.55 -20.62
C ILE A 27 60.16 70.75 -20.56
N LYS A 28 61.26 71.35 -20.08
CA LYS A 28 62.61 70.77 -20.16
C LYS A 28 62.80 69.53 -19.28
N ASN A 29 61.96 69.37 -18.26
CA ASN A 29 62.00 68.26 -17.32
C ASN A 29 60.80 67.30 -17.47
N LEU A 30 59.96 67.49 -18.49
CA LEU A 30 58.83 66.60 -18.72
C LEU A 30 59.31 65.24 -19.22
N THR A 31 58.68 64.20 -18.70
CA THR A 31 58.85 62.82 -19.17
C THR A 31 57.93 62.52 -20.36
N ARG A 32 58.20 61.45 -21.11
CA ARG A 32 57.33 61.01 -22.23
C ARG A 32 55.90 60.69 -21.75
N ASP A 33 55.76 60.16 -20.53
CA ASP A 33 54.45 59.85 -19.92
C ASP A 33 53.67 61.12 -19.56
N GLU A 34 54.34 62.14 -19.05
CA GLU A 34 53.71 63.45 -18.79
C GLU A 34 53.31 64.15 -20.08
N LEU A 35 54.09 64.00 -21.16
CA LEU A 35 53.71 64.47 -22.50
C LEU A 35 52.52 63.68 -23.07
N ALA A 36 52.45 62.37 -22.83
CA ALA A 36 51.34 61.53 -23.28
C ALA A 36 50.00 61.91 -22.62
N ASN A 37 50.04 62.47 -21.41
CA ASN A 37 48.86 62.92 -20.68
C ASN A 37 48.36 64.32 -21.08
N ILE A 38 49.10 65.05 -21.93
CA ILE A 38 48.64 66.34 -22.45
C ILE A 38 47.62 66.11 -23.57
N SER A 39 46.41 66.64 -23.37
CA SER A 39 45.32 66.53 -24.33
C SER A 39 45.73 67.01 -25.74
N ASN A 40 45.35 66.23 -26.76
CA ASN A 40 45.64 66.44 -28.19
C ASN A 40 47.09 66.23 -28.67
N LEU A 41 48.00 65.75 -27.81
CA LEU A 41 49.30 65.23 -28.26
C LEU A 41 49.15 63.79 -28.77
N GLY A 42 49.55 63.56 -30.02
CA GLY A 42 49.67 62.22 -30.59
C GLY A 42 51.13 61.77 -30.60
N LYS A 43 51.38 60.47 -30.78
CA LYS A 43 52.72 59.85 -30.73
C LYS A 43 53.81 60.65 -31.48
N LYS A 44 53.56 61.07 -32.73
CA LYS A 44 54.50 61.89 -33.51
C LYS A 44 54.83 63.25 -32.87
N SER A 45 53.86 63.89 -32.22
CA SER A 45 54.08 65.14 -31.49
C SER A 45 54.81 64.93 -30.17
N ILE A 46 54.58 63.79 -29.51
CA ILE A 46 55.32 63.38 -28.29
C ILE A 46 56.77 63.07 -28.64
N ASP A 47 57.01 62.35 -29.74
CA ASP A 47 58.35 62.07 -30.26
C ASP A 47 59.08 63.36 -30.66
N GLU A 48 58.40 64.25 -31.39
CA GLU A 48 58.93 65.56 -31.80
C GLU A 48 59.28 66.46 -30.61
N ILE A 49 58.43 66.51 -29.58
CA ILE A 49 58.72 67.27 -28.36
C ILE A 49 59.82 66.58 -27.55
N GLY A 50 59.81 65.25 -27.49
CA GLY A 50 60.83 64.45 -26.80
C GLY A 50 62.22 64.63 -27.41
N GLU A 51 62.34 64.67 -28.75
CA GLU A 51 63.58 65.03 -29.44
C GLU A 51 63.98 66.48 -29.16
N PHE A 52 63.02 67.42 -29.14
CA PHE A 52 63.29 68.83 -28.85
C PHE A 52 63.84 69.08 -27.44
N ILE A 53 63.50 68.24 -26.45
CA ILE A 53 64.01 68.32 -25.07
C ILE A 53 65.05 67.23 -24.72
N ASN A 54 65.56 66.50 -25.72
CA ASN A 54 66.58 65.44 -25.58
C ASN A 54 66.19 64.26 -24.66
N LEU A 55 64.95 63.79 -24.73
CA LEU A 55 64.54 62.54 -24.08
C LEU A 55 65.07 61.30 -24.85
N PRO A 56 65.45 60.21 -24.15
CA PRO A 56 65.85 58.96 -24.79
C PRO A 56 64.78 58.47 -25.78
N SER A 57 65.20 58.01 -26.95
CA SER A 57 64.31 57.41 -27.96
C SER A 57 63.88 56.01 -27.50
N GLU A 58 62.56 55.76 -27.40
CA GLU A 58 62.04 54.41 -27.21
C GLU A 58 62.34 53.55 -28.44
N THR A 59 63.14 52.50 -28.26
CA THR A 59 63.23 51.40 -29.23
C THR A 59 61.92 50.62 -29.19
N SER A 60 60.92 51.06 -29.96
CA SER A 60 59.73 50.27 -30.21
C SER A 60 60.04 49.19 -31.27
N LYS A 61 60.28 47.97 -30.82
CA LYS A 61 59.88 46.79 -31.59
C LYS A 61 58.74 46.13 -30.82
N ASP A 62 57.73 45.72 -31.56
CA ASP A 62 56.54 44.95 -31.13
C ASP A 62 55.25 45.77 -30.88
N ILE A 63 54.85 46.63 -31.83
CA ILE A 63 53.49 47.20 -31.85
C ILE A 63 52.95 47.25 -33.29
N LEU A 64 51.76 46.67 -33.52
CA LEU A 64 50.98 46.73 -34.79
C LEU A 64 50.72 48.19 -35.22
N SER A 65 50.65 48.48 -36.52
CA SER A 65 50.19 49.79 -37.00
C SER A 65 48.75 50.07 -36.54
N ILE A 66 48.43 51.35 -36.31
CA ILE A 66 47.10 51.82 -35.89
C ILE A 66 46.00 51.34 -36.85
N ARG A 67 46.32 51.19 -38.15
CA ARG A 67 45.37 50.66 -39.14
C ARG A 67 45.05 49.19 -38.88
N SER A 68 46.07 48.38 -38.62
CA SER A 68 45.93 46.96 -38.28
C SER A 68 45.21 46.79 -36.95
N GLN A 69 45.54 47.60 -35.94
CA GLN A 69 44.86 47.61 -34.63
C GLN A 69 43.37 47.99 -34.75
N ASN A 70 43.03 49.02 -35.52
CA ASN A 70 41.65 49.46 -35.68
C ASN A 70 40.82 48.46 -36.50
N ALA A 71 41.40 47.87 -37.56
CA ALA A 71 40.71 46.84 -38.33
C ALA A 71 40.43 45.59 -37.49
N LEU A 72 41.38 45.19 -36.64
CA LEU A 72 41.22 44.09 -35.69
C LEU A 72 40.18 44.43 -34.61
N ALA A 73 40.23 45.62 -34.01
CA ALA A 73 39.26 46.06 -33.01
C ALA A 73 37.84 46.18 -33.57
N ILE A 74 37.67 46.64 -34.82
CA ILE A 74 36.36 46.69 -35.49
C ILE A 74 35.85 45.28 -35.77
N ALA A 75 36.73 44.35 -36.09
CA ALA A 75 36.41 42.93 -36.26
C ALA A 75 36.22 42.19 -34.91
N GLY A 76 36.32 42.90 -33.79
CA GLY A 76 36.07 42.36 -32.45
C GLY A 76 37.27 41.70 -31.78
N TYR A 77 38.48 41.90 -32.31
CA TYR A 77 39.73 41.40 -31.75
C TYR A 77 40.45 42.52 -30.99
N HIS A 78 40.57 42.38 -29.68
CA HIS A 78 41.03 43.44 -28.78
C HIS A 78 42.25 43.04 -27.95
N SER A 79 42.76 41.81 -28.11
CA SER A 79 43.95 41.30 -27.43
C SER A 79 44.90 40.57 -28.37
N ILE A 80 46.18 40.52 -28.00
CA ILE A 80 47.24 39.82 -28.76
C ILE A 80 46.94 38.31 -28.87
N GLU A 81 46.43 37.72 -27.79
CA GLU A 81 46.07 36.30 -27.69
C GLU A 81 44.91 35.91 -28.62
N GLU A 82 44.02 36.85 -28.95
CA GLU A 82 42.94 36.66 -29.93
C GLU A 82 43.49 36.73 -31.37
N ILE A 83 44.44 37.63 -31.61
CA ILE A 83 45.08 37.83 -32.91
C ILE A 83 46.00 36.64 -33.25
N GLU A 84 46.66 36.04 -32.26
CA GLU A 84 47.50 34.84 -32.41
C GLU A 84 46.74 33.64 -33.00
N LYS A 85 45.43 33.55 -32.75
CA LYS A 85 44.58 32.42 -33.18
C LYS A 85 44.05 32.55 -34.61
N LEU A 86 44.18 33.72 -35.26
CA LEU A 86 43.63 33.98 -36.59
C LEU A 86 44.51 33.42 -37.70
N THR A 87 44.02 32.51 -38.54
CA THR A 87 44.79 32.04 -39.71
C THR A 87 44.94 33.17 -40.74
N GLU A 88 45.87 33.02 -41.70
CA GLU A 88 46.00 34.00 -42.79
C GLU A 88 44.67 34.16 -43.56
N ASN A 89 43.90 33.07 -43.72
CA ASN A 89 42.57 33.11 -44.34
C ASN A 89 41.57 33.90 -43.49
N ASP A 90 41.63 33.81 -42.15
CA ASP A 90 40.77 34.59 -41.27
C ASP A 90 41.10 36.08 -41.33
N LEU A 91 42.39 36.44 -41.44
CA LEU A 91 42.83 37.82 -41.63
C LEU A 91 42.41 38.40 -42.99
N ARG A 92 42.41 37.58 -44.05
CA ARG A 92 41.92 37.98 -45.39
C ARG A 92 40.41 38.23 -45.42
N ASN A 93 39.65 37.64 -44.50
CA ASN A 93 38.21 37.81 -44.38
C ASN A 93 37.79 39.03 -43.53
N ILE A 94 38.73 39.71 -42.88
CA ILE A 94 38.47 40.95 -42.13
C ILE A 94 38.49 42.13 -43.08
N SER A 95 37.40 42.90 -43.10
CA SER A 95 37.26 44.07 -43.94
C SER A 95 38.30 45.15 -43.59
N ASN A 96 38.89 45.77 -44.62
CA ASN A 96 39.92 46.83 -44.55
C ASN A 96 41.35 46.41 -44.14
N LEU A 97 41.66 45.11 -44.05
CA LEU A 97 43.04 44.61 -44.04
C LEU A 97 43.56 44.42 -45.47
N GLY A 98 44.63 45.14 -45.84
CA GLY A 98 45.35 44.91 -47.10
C GLY A 98 46.59 44.04 -46.90
N GLU A 99 47.20 43.54 -47.98
CA GLU A 99 48.35 42.59 -47.92
C GLU A 99 49.44 43.01 -46.94
N LYS A 100 49.84 44.29 -46.93
CA LYS A 100 50.87 44.79 -45.99
C LYS A 100 50.44 44.76 -44.52
N SER A 101 49.15 44.94 -44.23
CA SER A 101 48.62 44.84 -42.86
C SER A 101 48.47 43.38 -42.42
N ILE A 102 48.13 42.48 -43.34
CA ILE A 102 48.10 41.04 -43.08
C ILE A 102 49.52 40.54 -42.80
N GLU A 103 50.48 40.92 -43.63
CA GLU A 103 51.89 40.57 -43.47
C GLU A 103 52.47 41.16 -42.17
N GLU A 104 52.09 42.39 -41.81
CA GLU A 104 52.43 43.01 -40.52
C GLU A 104 51.87 42.24 -39.32
N ILE A 105 50.61 41.79 -39.38
CA ILE A 105 49.97 41.00 -38.32
C ILE A 105 50.59 39.60 -38.21
N LEU A 106 50.87 38.95 -39.35
CA LEU A 106 51.53 37.64 -39.40
C LEU A 106 52.97 37.70 -38.89
N ASN A 107 53.68 38.80 -39.12
CA ASN A 107 55.03 39.02 -38.59
C ASN A 107 55.04 39.36 -37.09
N LEU A 108 53.90 39.77 -36.51
CA LEU A 108 53.72 40.03 -35.08
C LEU A 108 53.25 38.82 -34.29
N LYS A 109 52.71 37.79 -34.96
CA LYS A 109 52.68 36.47 -34.34
C LYS A 109 54.11 36.09 -34.01
N PRO A 110 54.41 35.58 -32.80
CA PRO A 110 55.74 35.09 -32.51
C PRO A 110 56.07 34.08 -33.60
N ILE A 111 57.06 34.43 -34.44
CA ILE A 111 57.68 33.49 -35.36
C ILE A 111 57.95 32.27 -34.49
N GLN A 112 57.36 31.11 -34.83
CA GLN A 112 57.81 29.81 -34.36
C GLN A 112 59.24 29.59 -34.90
N LYS A 113 60.19 30.44 -34.49
CA LYS A 113 61.59 30.10 -34.41
C LYS A 113 61.58 29.08 -33.30
N GLY A 114 61.63 27.81 -33.68
CA GLY A 114 61.58 26.69 -32.75
C GLY A 114 62.37 27.04 -31.50
N MET A 115 61.64 27.30 -30.41
CA MET A 115 62.15 26.85 -29.13
C MET A 115 62.34 25.36 -29.35
N LYS A 116 63.60 24.95 -29.53
CA LYS A 116 64.04 23.60 -29.23
C LYS A 116 63.24 23.22 -27.98
N ASN A 117 62.37 22.20 -28.06
CA ASN A 117 61.56 21.82 -26.90
C ASN A 117 62.54 21.70 -25.72
N LEU A 118 62.38 22.54 -24.70
CA LEU A 118 63.21 22.55 -23.49
C LEU A 118 62.96 21.30 -22.64
N TYR A 119 62.27 20.30 -23.21
CA TYR A 119 61.90 19.01 -22.67
C TYR A 119 61.56 18.04 -23.84
N GLU A 120 61.59 16.72 -23.61
CA GLU A 120 61.15 15.68 -24.57
C GLU A 120 60.12 14.76 -23.91
N LEU A 121 58.95 14.58 -24.55
CA LEU A 121 57.84 13.81 -23.97
C LEU A 121 57.73 12.35 -24.49
N HIS A 122 58.50 12.00 -25.53
CA HIS A 122 58.60 10.65 -26.13
C HIS A 122 57.27 9.96 -26.47
N GLY A 123 56.17 10.69 -26.65
CA GLY A 123 54.84 10.11 -26.93
C GLY A 123 54.26 9.29 -25.78
N LEU A 124 54.78 9.46 -24.56
CA LEU A 124 54.31 8.77 -23.36
C LEU A 124 53.06 9.45 -22.81
N CYS A 125 52.14 8.68 -22.25
CA CYS A 125 50.95 9.23 -21.58
C CYS A 125 51.24 9.60 -20.12
N PHE A 126 50.43 10.48 -19.52
CA PHE A 126 50.65 11.01 -18.17
C PHE A 126 50.81 9.90 -17.13
N ASN A 127 50.02 8.83 -17.22
CA ASN A 127 50.03 7.75 -16.23
C ASN A 127 51.30 6.90 -16.28
N GLU A 128 51.94 6.81 -17.45
CA GLU A 128 53.24 6.13 -17.61
C GLU A 128 54.40 6.95 -17.03
N ILE A 129 54.24 8.27 -16.86
CA ILE A 129 55.32 9.17 -16.48
C ILE A 129 55.13 9.85 -15.14
N LYS A 130 53.91 9.94 -14.58
CA LYS A 130 53.62 10.71 -13.35
C LYS A 130 54.50 10.32 -12.16
N ASN A 131 54.81 9.03 -12.01
CA ASN A 131 55.66 8.50 -10.94
C ASN A 131 57.12 8.36 -11.33
N LYS A 132 57.46 8.61 -12.60
CA LYS A 132 58.85 8.57 -13.08
C LYS A 132 59.58 9.83 -12.63
N ASN A 133 60.90 9.68 -12.53
CA ASN A 133 61.79 10.78 -12.20
C ASN A 133 61.65 11.89 -13.26
N ILE A 134 61.62 13.14 -12.81
CA ILE A 134 61.49 14.34 -13.67
C ILE A 134 62.57 14.42 -14.76
N GLU A 135 63.74 13.81 -14.54
CA GLU A 135 64.84 13.71 -15.51
C GLU A 135 64.41 13.06 -16.84
N ILE A 136 63.31 12.28 -16.86
CA ILE A 136 62.75 11.71 -18.10
C ILE A 136 62.31 12.78 -19.11
N LEU A 137 61.93 13.97 -18.64
CA LEU A 137 61.53 15.09 -19.48
C LEU A 137 62.73 15.73 -20.18
N LYS A 138 63.98 15.35 -19.87
CA LYS A 138 65.22 15.90 -20.46
C LYS A 138 65.24 17.44 -20.52
N MET A 139 64.86 18.07 -19.41
CA MET A 139 64.87 19.53 -19.33
C MET A 139 66.28 20.13 -19.40
N ASP A 140 66.40 21.43 -19.68
CA ASP A 140 67.69 22.11 -19.56
C ASP A 140 68.32 21.88 -18.16
N ASN A 141 69.64 21.75 -18.12
CA ASN A 141 70.41 21.46 -16.91
C ASN A 141 70.17 22.49 -15.80
N THR A 142 69.89 23.75 -16.17
CA THR A 142 69.53 24.82 -15.25
C THR A 142 68.24 24.51 -14.51
N PHE A 143 67.18 24.13 -15.22
CA PHE A 143 65.88 23.81 -14.63
C PHE A 143 65.89 22.49 -13.87
N ASN A 144 66.58 21.45 -14.36
CA ASN A 144 66.75 20.20 -13.61
C ASN A 144 67.41 20.45 -12.25
N LYS A 145 68.42 21.33 -12.20
CA LYS A 145 69.08 21.71 -10.94
C LYS A 145 68.16 22.49 -10.01
N ILE A 146 67.38 23.45 -10.55
CA ILE A 146 66.39 24.22 -9.77
C ILE A 146 65.34 23.27 -9.17
N LEU A 147 64.80 22.34 -9.96
CA LEU A 147 63.77 21.39 -9.54
C LEU A 147 64.29 20.42 -8.46
N LYS A 148 65.48 19.86 -8.67
CA LYS A 148 66.16 18.97 -7.71
C LYS A 148 66.48 19.67 -6.39
N ASN A 149 66.98 20.91 -6.44
CA ASN A 149 67.29 21.71 -5.23
C ASN A 149 66.04 22.09 -4.43
N ASN A 150 64.86 22.03 -5.04
CA ASN A 150 63.58 22.33 -4.41
C ASN A 150 62.72 21.07 -4.21
N ASN A 151 63.33 19.88 -4.18
CA ASN A 151 62.70 18.59 -3.90
C ASN A 151 61.58 18.17 -4.87
N VAL A 152 61.59 18.66 -6.11
CA VAL A 152 60.66 18.22 -7.15
C VAL A 152 61.28 17.02 -7.87
N GLN A 153 60.85 15.81 -7.51
CA GLN A 153 61.49 14.56 -7.96
C GLN A 153 60.75 13.83 -9.08
N THR A 154 59.43 13.97 -9.17
CA THR A 154 58.61 13.25 -10.15
C THR A 154 57.91 14.19 -11.12
N VAL A 155 57.59 13.67 -12.31
CA VAL A 155 56.82 14.42 -13.33
C VAL A 155 55.46 14.84 -12.78
N GLY A 156 54.79 13.99 -12.00
CA GLY A 156 53.50 14.31 -11.38
C GLY A 156 53.59 15.53 -10.46
N VAL A 157 54.56 15.55 -9.54
CA VAL A 157 54.76 16.69 -8.62
C VAL A 157 55.11 17.95 -9.39
N PHE A 158 55.94 17.85 -10.43
CA PHE A 158 56.30 18.97 -11.28
C PHE A 158 55.09 19.60 -11.98
N LEU A 159 54.23 18.75 -12.54
CA LEU A 159 53.02 19.18 -13.23
C LEU A 159 51.96 19.72 -12.29
N GLU A 160 52.08 19.61 -10.97
CA GLU A 160 51.14 20.19 -10.00
C GLU A 160 51.58 21.57 -9.45
N LEU A 161 52.82 21.99 -9.70
CA LEU A 161 53.38 23.23 -9.15
C LEU A 161 52.59 24.47 -9.59
N LYS A 162 52.17 25.33 -8.65
CA LYS A 162 51.54 26.64 -8.93
C LYS A 162 52.59 27.74 -9.10
N LYS A 163 52.18 28.90 -9.64
CA LYS A 163 53.11 30.04 -9.80
C LYS A 163 53.65 30.50 -8.44
N SER A 164 52.81 30.44 -7.40
CA SER A 164 53.17 30.69 -6.00
C SER A 164 54.19 29.70 -5.43
N ASP A 165 54.28 28.49 -5.99
CA ASP A 165 55.16 27.45 -5.49
C ASP A 165 56.52 27.60 -6.16
N VAL A 166 56.51 27.82 -7.48
CA VAL A 166 57.71 28.08 -8.28
C VAL A 166 58.41 29.37 -7.83
N THR A 167 57.66 30.43 -7.50
CA THR A 167 58.25 31.70 -6.98
C THR A 167 58.97 31.55 -5.64
N LYS A 168 58.70 30.47 -4.89
CA LYS A 168 59.38 30.17 -3.62
C LYS A 168 60.65 29.33 -3.79
N PHE A 169 60.97 28.93 -5.03
CA PHE A 169 62.12 28.08 -5.29
C PHE A 169 63.44 28.82 -5.01
N ARG A 170 64.35 28.14 -4.31
CA ARG A 170 65.71 28.66 -4.08
C ARG A 170 66.47 28.68 -5.41
N GLY A 171 66.99 29.86 -5.78
CA GLY A 171 67.83 30.04 -6.95
C GLY A 171 67.09 30.28 -8.27
N ILE A 172 65.83 30.70 -8.23
CA ILE A 172 65.03 31.07 -9.42
C ILE A 172 64.81 32.59 -9.48
N ASN A 173 64.77 33.16 -10.70
CA ASN A 173 64.39 34.57 -10.93
C ASN A 173 63.03 34.68 -11.61
N ASP A 174 62.44 35.89 -11.68
CA ASP A 174 61.10 36.12 -12.22
C ASP A 174 60.94 35.67 -13.69
N SER A 175 61.99 35.82 -14.52
CA SER A 175 61.99 35.35 -15.90
C SER A 175 61.95 33.82 -15.98
N GLN A 176 62.73 33.14 -15.13
CA GLN A 176 62.78 31.68 -15.03
C GLN A 176 61.51 31.10 -14.42
N VAL A 177 60.83 31.83 -13.53
CA VAL A 177 59.50 31.46 -13.02
C VAL A 177 58.49 31.39 -14.17
N LEU A 178 58.49 32.40 -15.05
CA LEU A 178 57.60 32.45 -16.21
C LEU A 178 57.93 31.35 -17.23
N GLU A 179 59.21 31.12 -17.48
CA GLU A 179 59.70 30.09 -18.41
C GLU A 179 59.38 28.67 -17.91
N LEU A 180 59.66 28.37 -16.63
CA LEU A 180 59.30 27.09 -16.02
C LEU A 180 57.78 26.87 -16.02
N LYS A 181 57.00 27.95 -15.84
CA LYS A 181 55.54 27.89 -15.96
C LYS A 181 55.06 27.62 -17.38
N SER A 182 55.69 28.23 -18.38
CA SER A 182 55.40 27.91 -19.78
C SER A 182 55.69 26.45 -20.08
N ILE A 183 56.80 25.89 -19.56
CA ILE A 183 57.14 24.48 -19.74
C ILE A 183 56.09 23.57 -19.10
N ILE A 184 55.67 23.84 -17.86
CA ILE A 184 54.61 23.08 -17.18
C ILE A 184 53.32 23.11 -18.01
N ASN A 185 52.92 24.28 -18.50
CA ASN A 185 51.69 24.42 -19.28
C ASN A 185 51.77 23.67 -20.62
N ASN A 186 52.88 23.80 -21.35
CA ASN A 186 53.07 23.11 -22.63
C ASN A 186 53.07 21.58 -22.45
N ILE A 187 53.69 21.06 -21.37
CA ILE A 187 53.66 19.63 -21.06
C ILE A 187 52.24 19.19 -20.69
N ARG A 188 51.49 19.98 -19.91
CA ARG A 188 50.09 19.68 -19.58
C ARG A 188 49.21 19.68 -20.85
N ASP A 189 49.44 20.59 -21.79
CA ASP A 189 48.75 20.63 -23.08
C ASP A 189 49.04 19.38 -23.92
N GLU A 190 50.31 19.00 -24.06
CA GLU A 190 50.72 17.81 -24.81
C GLU A 190 50.15 16.52 -24.20
N LEU A 191 50.03 16.46 -22.87
CA LEU A 191 49.44 15.36 -22.12
C LEU A 191 47.91 15.43 -21.96
N LYS A 192 47.24 16.45 -22.52
CA LYS A 192 45.78 16.68 -22.40
C LYS A 192 45.28 16.75 -20.94
N LEU A 193 46.06 17.38 -20.07
CA LEU A 193 45.76 17.53 -18.63
C LEU A 193 45.03 18.83 -18.28
N ASN A 194 45.00 19.79 -19.22
CA ASN A 194 44.28 21.04 -19.04
C ASN A 194 42.77 20.86 -19.22
N TYR A 195 41.99 21.69 -18.53
CA TYR A 195 40.54 21.71 -18.65
C TYR A 195 40.14 22.01 -20.09
N GLN A 196 39.18 21.24 -20.57
CA GLN A 196 38.56 21.41 -21.86
C GLN A 196 37.06 21.52 -21.64
N ASP A 197 36.44 22.52 -22.26
CA ASP A 197 35.01 22.72 -22.15
C ASP A 197 34.26 21.56 -22.82
N ILE A 198 33.38 20.89 -22.07
CA ILE A 198 32.65 19.71 -22.55
C ILE A 198 31.84 20.00 -23.82
N ILE A 199 31.25 21.20 -23.89
CA ILE A 199 30.43 21.59 -25.04
C ILE A 199 31.35 21.78 -26.25
N GLU A 200 32.49 22.44 -26.08
CA GLU A 200 33.46 22.67 -27.15
C GLU A 200 34.08 21.35 -27.66
N ILE A 201 34.43 20.42 -26.77
CA ILE A 201 34.92 19.07 -27.13
C ILE A 201 33.96 18.40 -28.12
N ILE A 202 32.67 18.37 -27.76
CA ILE A 202 31.63 17.64 -28.50
C ILE A 202 31.25 18.35 -29.79
N LEU A 203 31.09 19.68 -29.76
CA LEU A 203 30.67 20.45 -30.94
C LEU A 203 31.79 20.59 -31.98
N SER A 204 33.06 20.55 -31.56
CA SER A 204 34.22 20.57 -32.47
C SER A 204 34.46 19.23 -33.17
N ASN A 205 33.88 18.13 -32.67
CA ASN A 205 34.03 16.78 -33.22
C ASN A 205 32.67 16.12 -33.54
N PRO A 206 31.81 16.75 -34.35
CA PRO A 206 30.43 16.30 -34.54
C PRO A 206 30.29 14.94 -35.26
N GLN A 207 31.38 14.43 -35.84
CA GLN A 207 31.44 13.16 -36.56
C GLN A 207 31.64 11.93 -35.68
N HIS A 208 32.08 12.09 -34.43
CA HIS A 208 32.32 10.99 -33.50
C HIS A 208 31.17 10.86 -32.49
N GLN A 209 31.08 9.71 -31.82
CA GLN A 209 30.18 9.58 -30.69
C GLN A 209 30.64 10.51 -29.56
N VAL A 210 29.70 11.02 -28.76
CA VAL A 210 30.01 11.89 -27.61
C VAL A 210 31.04 11.23 -26.68
N LYS A 211 30.88 9.94 -26.35
CA LYS A 211 31.85 9.21 -25.49
C LYS A 211 33.23 9.08 -26.12
N GLU A 212 33.30 8.78 -27.43
CA GLU A 212 34.58 8.61 -28.14
C GLU A 212 35.35 9.93 -28.15
N THR A 213 34.63 11.02 -28.36
CA THR A 213 35.20 12.36 -28.33
C THR A 213 35.80 12.65 -26.95
N ILE A 214 35.10 12.31 -25.87
CA ILE A 214 35.58 12.52 -24.49
C ILE A 214 36.80 11.63 -24.19
N PHE A 215 36.78 10.36 -24.58
CA PHE A 215 37.94 9.45 -24.43
C PHE A 215 39.17 9.93 -25.22
N ASN A 216 38.96 10.53 -26.38
CA ASN A 216 40.05 11.07 -27.20
C ASN A 216 40.58 12.41 -26.66
N SER A 217 39.76 13.17 -25.95
CA SER A 217 40.09 14.50 -25.43
C SER A 217 40.74 14.50 -24.05
N LEU A 218 40.45 13.49 -23.21
CA LEU A 218 40.92 13.42 -21.83
C LEU A 218 41.87 12.23 -21.62
N ALA A 219 42.85 12.41 -20.73
CA ALA A 219 43.83 11.38 -20.41
C ALA A 219 43.33 10.44 -19.29
N PHE A 220 42.76 9.29 -19.67
CA PHE A 220 42.39 8.19 -18.76
C PHE A 220 43.42 7.05 -18.77
N GLU A 221 43.59 6.29 -17.67
CA GLU A 221 44.39 5.04 -17.71
C GLU A 221 43.65 3.92 -18.45
N ASP A 222 42.33 3.94 -18.35
CA ASP A 222 41.41 2.92 -18.83
C ASP A 222 40.02 3.53 -19.04
N ASN A 223 39.24 2.95 -19.95
CA ASN A 223 37.87 3.40 -20.22
C ASN A 223 36.83 2.70 -19.34
N GLU A 224 37.19 1.62 -18.64
CA GLU A 224 36.27 0.80 -17.84
C GLU A 224 35.82 1.53 -16.57
N ASN A 225 36.69 2.34 -15.98
CA ASN A 225 36.41 3.13 -14.78
C ASN A 225 35.84 4.53 -15.09
N VAL A 226 35.47 4.82 -16.35
CA VAL A 226 34.88 6.10 -16.74
C VAL A 226 33.36 5.98 -16.75
N GLU A 227 32.70 6.78 -15.94
CA GLU A 227 31.25 6.84 -15.84
C GLU A 227 30.71 8.21 -16.25
N PHE A 228 29.56 8.19 -16.92
CA PHE A 228 28.84 9.39 -17.34
C PHE A 228 27.56 9.58 -16.54
N TYR A 229 27.27 10.83 -16.20
CA TYR A 229 26.07 11.23 -15.49
C TYR A 229 25.55 12.58 -15.99
N PHE A 230 24.27 12.85 -15.75
CA PHE A 230 23.72 14.20 -15.77
C PHE A 230 23.71 14.81 -14.37
N ARG A 231 24.03 16.10 -14.29
CA ARG A 231 23.80 16.94 -13.11
C ARG A 231 22.32 17.31 -13.02
N PHE A 232 21.68 16.96 -11.91
CA PHE A 232 20.29 17.30 -11.62
C PHE A 232 20.18 17.78 -10.16
N GLY A 233 20.13 19.10 -9.97
CA GLY A 233 20.32 19.68 -8.64
C GLY A 233 21.71 19.31 -8.09
N GLU A 234 21.76 18.95 -6.81
CA GLU A 234 22.99 18.46 -6.17
C GLU A 234 23.33 17.01 -6.55
N LYS A 235 22.41 16.27 -7.18
CA LYS A 235 22.54 14.83 -7.45
C LYS A 235 23.08 14.53 -8.86
N LEU A 236 23.67 13.36 -9.01
CA LEU A 236 24.02 12.75 -10.30
C LEU A 236 22.95 11.73 -10.69
N LYS A 237 22.49 11.76 -11.93
CA LYS A 237 21.47 10.83 -12.45
C LYS A 237 21.86 10.28 -13.82
N LYS A 238 21.46 9.03 -14.09
CA LYS A 238 21.57 8.42 -15.43
C LYS A 238 20.47 8.92 -16.40
N SER A 239 19.39 9.48 -15.87
CA SER A 239 18.33 10.10 -16.66
C SER A 239 17.79 11.36 -16.00
N ILE A 240 17.39 12.33 -16.82
CA ILE A 240 16.81 13.59 -16.36
C ILE A 240 15.49 13.88 -17.08
N GLU A 241 14.63 14.64 -16.42
CA GLU A 241 13.48 15.26 -17.09
C GLU A 241 13.90 16.64 -17.58
N ILE A 242 13.61 16.93 -18.85
CA ILE A 242 13.78 18.26 -19.43
C ILE A 242 12.39 18.75 -19.78
N ASN A 243 11.88 19.69 -18.99
CA ASN A 243 10.51 20.17 -19.12
C ASN A 243 10.41 21.40 -20.02
N CYS A 244 11.51 22.14 -20.17
CA CYS A 244 11.60 23.34 -20.98
C CYS A 244 13.02 23.47 -21.55
N ILE A 245 13.13 23.98 -22.78
CA ILE A 245 14.38 24.45 -23.38
C ILE A 245 14.15 25.89 -23.77
N GLU A 246 15.17 26.74 -23.61
CA GLU A 246 15.17 28.13 -24.07
C GLU A 246 14.44 28.26 -25.42
N ASN A 247 13.21 28.79 -25.35
CA ASN A 247 12.38 29.24 -26.45
C ASN A 247 11.74 28.19 -27.40
N LYS A 248 11.86 26.86 -27.21
CA LYS A 248 11.17 25.85 -28.09
C LYS A 248 10.73 24.51 -27.44
N GLU A 249 9.41 24.33 -27.28
CA GLU A 249 8.76 23.06 -26.89
C GLU A 249 9.03 21.89 -27.85
N SER A 250 9.17 22.15 -29.15
CA SER A 250 9.44 21.10 -30.13
C SER A 250 10.82 20.46 -29.97
N ASP A 251 11.76 21.14 -29.30
CA ASP A 251 13.07 20.57 -29.00
C ASP A 251 12.97 19.63 -27.78
N VAL A 252 12.13 19.95 -26.77
CA VAL A 252 11.84 19.07 -25.62
C VAL A 252 11.24 17.74 -26.07
N LYS A 253 10.22 17.80 -26.94
CA LYS A 253 9.58 16.59 -27.48
C LYS A 253 10.60 15.66 -28.15
N LYS A 254 11.52 16.21 -28.94
CA LYS A 254 12.53 15.40 -29.64
C LYS A 254 13.57 14.81 -28.70
N ILE A 255 13.95 15.52 -27.63
CA ILE A 255 14.80 14.92 -26.59
C ILE A 255 14.13 13.66 -26.05
N SER A 256 12.83 13.73 -25.75
CA SER A 256 12.06 12.58 -25.27
C SER A 256 11.92 11.48 -26.34
N ASP A 257 11.53 11.83 -27.57
CA ASP A 257 11.31 10.86 -28.67
C ASP A 257 12.61 10.09 -29.01
N LEU A 258 13.76 10.75 -28.88
CA LEU A 258 15.09 10.17 -29.14
C LEU A 258 15.77 9.64 -27.87
N TYR A 259 15.11 9.74 -26.72
CA TYR A 259 15.63 9.35 -25.40
C TYR A 259 16.98 10.02 -25.05
N LEU A 260 17.28 11.20 -25.60
CA LEU A 260 18.55 11.91 -25.36
C LEU A 260 18.73 12.38 -23.91
N ASN A 261 17.64 12.40 -23.14
CA ASN A 261 17.65 12.65 -21.70
C ASN A 261 18.09 11.43 -20.87
N GLN A 262 18.43 10.30 -21.51
CA GLN A 262 19.09 9.15 -20.91
C GLN A 262 20.58 9.16 -21.29
N ILE A 263 21.45 9.00 -20.31
CA ILE A 263 22.89 9.21 -20.49
C ILE A 263 23.47 8.23 -21.51
N ASP A 264 23.04 6.96 -21.47
CA ASP A 264 23.50 5.91 -22.39
C ASP A 264 23.12 6.21 -23.84
N LYS A 265 22.04 6.96 -24.06
CA LYS A 265 21.66 7.41 -25.41
C LYS A 265 22.48 8.61 -25.83
N LEU A 266 22.61 9.63 -24.97
CA LEU A 266 23.38 10.82 -25.27
C LEU A 266 24.85 10.50 -25.61
N ILE A 267 25.51 9.67 -24.81
CA ILE A 267 26.95 9.41 -24.97
C ILE A 267 27.27 8.61 -26.25
N ASN A 268 26.29 7.86 -26.77
CA ASN A 268 26.43 7.07 -28.00
C ASN A 268 25.94 7.82 -29.25
N VAL A 269 25.42 9.04 -29.11
CA VAL A 269 24.95 9.85 -30.24
C VAL A 269 26.13 10.45 -30.99
N ILE A 270 26.01 10.46 -32.32
CA ILE A 270 26.87 11.21 -33.24
C ILE A 270 26.16 12.54 -33.54
N PRO A 271 26.66 13.70 -33.07
CA PRO A 271 26.00 15.00 -33.23
C PRO A 271 25.58 15.33 -34.66
N LYS A 272 26.40 15.00 -35.67
CA LYS A 272 26.12 15.22 -37.09
C LYS A 272 24.86 14.48 -37.56
N ASN A 273 24.57 13.30 -37.01
CA ASN A 273 23.44 12.47 -37.43
C ASN A 273 22.08 13.06 -37.00
N LEU A 274 22.06 13.87 -35.94
CA LEU A 274 20.83 14.52 -35.46
C LEU A 274 20.22 15.49 -36.48
N LYS A 275 21.04 16.04 -37.40
CA LYS A 275 20.59 16.96 -38.46
C LYS A 275 19.69 16.28 -39.51
N TYR A 276 19.74 14.95 -39.63
CA TYR A 276 18.92 14.19 -40.60
C TYR A 276 17.56 13.78 -40.04
N ILE A 277 17.27 14.08 -38.78
CA ILE A 277 15.99 13.78 -38.14
C ILE A 277 14.97 14.84 -38.55
N LYS A 278 13.80 14.40 -39.02
CA LYS A 278 12.72 15.30 -39.49
C LYS A 278 12.38 16.33 -38.42
N GLY A 279 12.59 17.61 -38.74
CA GLY A 279 12.32 18.75 -37.86
C GLY A 279 13.49 19.21 -36.97
N MET A 280 14.65 18.55 -36.99
CA MET A 280 15.89 19.03 -36.35
C MET A 280 16.78 19.78 -37.35
N ASN A 281 16.78 21.11 -37.29
CA ASN A 281 17.79 21.90 -38.00
C ASN A 281 19.06 22.08 -37.14
N GLU A 282 20.14 22.55 -37.75
CA GLU A 282 21.43 22.77 -37.08
C GLU A 282 21.32 23.62 -35.81
N LYS A 283 20.50 24.69 -35.82
CA LYS A 283 20.25 25.51 -34.64
C LYS A 283 19.57 24.73 -33.51
N SER A 284 18.62 23.85 -33.83
CA SER A 284 17.98 22.96 -32.85
C SER A 284 18.93 21.90 -32.31
N VAL A 285 19.75 21.29 -33.16
CA VAL A 285 20.78 20.31 -32.74
C VAL A 285 21.74 20.95 -31.75
N ASN A 286 22.28 22.13 -32.08
CA ASN A 286 23.21 22.84 -31.21
C ASN A 286 22.56 23.24 -29.88
N ARG A 287 21.30 23.71 -29.88
CA ARG A 287 20.59 24.00 -28.62
C ARG A 287 20.39 22.76 -27.75
N VAL A 288 19.90 21.67 -28.33
CA VAL A 288 19.63 20.41 -27.61
C VAL A 288 20.91 19.85 -27.02
N LEU A 289 21.98 19.77 -27.83
CA LEU A 289 23.27 19.30 -27.36
C LEU A 289 23.83 20.22 -26.27
N LYS A 290 23.83 21.55 -26.47
CA LYS A 290 24.32 22.50 -25.46
C LYS A 290 23.60 22.32 -24.11
N VAL A 291 22.28 22.18 -24.10
CA VAL A 291 21.52 21.98 -22.84
C VAL A 291 21.90 20.67 -22.16
N LEU A 292 21.98 19.58 -22.92
CA LEU A 292 22.27 18.25 -22.38
C LEU A 292 23.73 18.09 -21.95
N THR A 293 24.68 18.55 -22.76
CA THR A 293 26.11 18.40 -22.52
C THR A 293 26.63 19.37 -21.46
N ASN A 294 26.01 20.54 -21.29
CA ASN A 294 26.33 21.43 -20.17
C ASN A 294 26.02 20.79 -18.80
N LYS A 295 25.08 19.81 -18.78
CA LYS A 295 24.76 19.02 -17.59
C LYS A 295 25.58 17.74 -17.48
N LEU A 296 26.47 17.45 -18.44
CA LEU A 296 27.26 16.22 -18.44
C LEU A 296 28.35 16.29 -17.36
N VAL A 297 28.45 15.22 -16.60
CA VAL A 297 29.47 15.02 -15.57
C VAL A 297 30.20 13.72 -15.88
N ILE A 298 31.53 13.80 -15.90
CA ILE A 298 32.42 12.66 -16.13
C ILE A 298 33.09 12.31 -14.81
N VAL A 299 32.92 11.06 -14.39
CA VAL A 299 33.49 10.51 -13.18
C VAL A 299 34.51 9.45 -13.56
N TYR A 300 35.69 9.51 -12.97
CA TYR A 300 36.74 8.51 -13.15
C TYR A 300 37.24 8.06 -11.79
N LYS A 301 37.23 6.75 -11.52
CA LYS A 301 37.61 6.16 -10.22
C LYS A 301 36.94 6.87 -9.03
N ASN A 302 35.63 7.09 -9.12
CA ASN A 302 34.79 7.78 -8.13
C ASN A 302 35.08 9.27 -7.89
N GLU A 303 35.92 9.92 -8.70
CA GLU A 303 36.14 11.37 -8.65
C GLU A 303 35.54 12.08 -9.87
N ILE A 304 34.92 13.25 -9.66
CA ILE A 304 34.50 14.11 -10.77
C ILE A 304 35.77 14.69 -11.40
N VAL A 305 36.05 14.27 -12.62
CA VAL A 305 37.23 14.70 -13.37
C VAL A 305 36.91 15.78 -14.40
N LEU A 306 35.64 15.90 -14.81
CA LEU A 306 35.20 16.99 -15.66
C LEU A 306 33.70 17.27 -15.50
N GLU A 307 33.35 18.55 -15.35
CA GLU A 307 32.00 19.09 -15.44
C GLU A 307 32.08 20.57 -15.86
N ALA A 308 30.97 21.17 -16.30
CA ALA A 308 30.93 22.60 -16.61
C ALA A 308 31.33 23.47 -15.40
N LEU A 309 32.21 24.46 -15.60
CA LEU A 309 32.79 25.26 -14.51
C LEU A 309 31.75 26.01 -13.69
N SER A 310 30.71 26.57 -14.33
CA SER A 310 29.59 27.20 -13.63
C SER A 310 28.84 26.24 -12.70
N TYR A 311 28.60 24.99 -13.12
CA TYR A 311 28.00 23.96 -12.27
C TYR A 311 28.94 23.55 -11.13
N ASN A 312 30.24 23.42 -11.42
CA ASN A 312 31.26 23.14 -10.41
C ASN A 312 31.35 24.24 -9.35
N TYR A 313 31.31 25.51 -9.78
CA TYR A 313 31.29 26.67 -8.91
C TYR A 313 30.11 26.63 -7.95
N LEU A 314 28.89 26.48 -8.48
CA LEU A 314 27.66 26.43 -7.69
C LEU A 314 27.71 25.28 -6.68
N ARG A 315 28.15 24.08 -7.10
CA ARG A 315 28.24 22.89 -6.24
C ARG A 315 29.15 23.10 -5.03
N ASN A 316 30.25 23.83 -5.20
CA ASN A 316 31.27 24.03 -4.17
C ASN A 316 31.14 25.36 -3.41
N HIS A 317 30.04 26.09 -3.58
CA HIS A 317 29.80 27.39 -2.95
C HIS A 317 28.48 27.43 -2.16
N SER A 318 28.25 28.51 -1.39
CA SER A 318 26.96 28.77 -0.71
C SER A 318 25.77 28.91 -1.67
N TYR A 319 26.03 29.07 -2.96
CA TYR A 319 25.04 29.18 -4.04
C TYR A 319 24.56 27.83 -4.58
N LYS A 320 24.94 26.70 -3.96
CA LYS A 320 24.54 25.35 -4.39
C LYS A 320 23.03 25.16 -4.62
N PHE A 321 22.18 25.88 -3.88
CA PHE A 321 20.72 25.81 -4.03
C PHE A 321 20.23 26.31 -5.41
N TRP A 322 21.05 27.06 -6.14
CA TRP A 322 20.77 27.55 -7.48
C TRP A 322 20.66 26.42 -8.50
N LEU A 323 21.31 25.29 -8.25
CA LEU A 323 21.25 24.10 -9.11
C LEU A 323 19.83 23.50 -9.22
N ASN A 324 18.90 23.90 -8.34
CA ASN A 324 17.50 23.43 -8.33
C ASN A 324 16.54 24.34 -9.12
N MET A 325 17.04 25.40 -9.77
CA MET A 325 16.24 26.27 -10.62
C MET A 325 15.75 25.56 -11.88
N GLU A 326 14.77 26.17 -12.55
CA GLU A 326 14.35 25.75 -13.88
C GLU A 326 15.48 25.83 -14.91
N ASP A 327 15.50 24.87 -15.84
CA ASP A 327 16.61 24.66 -16.79
C ASP A 327 16.97 25.89 -17.62
N ASP A 328 15.99 26.67 -18.08
CA ASP A 328 16.24 27.87 -18.88
C ASP A 328 16.79 29.02 -18.03
N VAL A 329 16.32 29.17 -16.78
CA VAL A 329 16.85 30.15 -15.83
C VAL A 329 18.26 29.76 -15.37
N LEU A 330 18.47 28.48 -15.05
CA LEU A 330 19.79 27.95 -14.68
C LEU A 330 20.79 28.09 -15.84
N SER A 331 20.35 27.84 -17.07
CA SER A 331 21.18 28.08 -18.27
C SER A 331 21.57 29.56 -18.38
N SER A 332 20.64 30.49 -18.19
CA SER A 332 20.94 31.92 -18.19
C SER A 332 21.99 32.29 -17.13
N ILE A 333 21.79 31.86 -15.89
CA ILE A 333 22.69 32.17 -14.77
C ILE A 333 24.06 31.52 -14.95
N THR A 334 24.11 30.25 -15.37
CA THR A 334 25.39 29.54 -15.60
C THR A 334 26.21 30.23 -16.69
N ASN A 335 25.59 30.68 -17.79
CA ASN A 335 26.28 31.48 -18.80
C ASN A 335 26.82 32.82 -18.24
N GLN A 336 26.11 33.47 -17.31
CA GLN A 336 26.61 34.69 -16.65
C GLN A 336 27.82 34.40 -15.75
N ILE A 337 27.76 33.32 -14.96
CA ILE A 337 28.87 32.87 -14.10
C ILE A 337 30.09 32.49 -14.95
N ASP A 338 29.90 31.81 -16.08
CA ASP A 338 31.01 31.46 -16.98
C ASP A 338 31.67 32.71 -17.57
N LYS A 339 30.89 33.73 -17.93
CA LYS A 339 31.43 35.04 -18.37
C LYS A 339 32.25 35.71 -17.28
N VAL A 340 31.78 35.72 -16.03
CA VAL A 340 32.55 36.26 -14.90
C VAL A 340 33.84 35.48 -14.71
N THR A 341 33.76 34.15 -14.67
CA THR A 341 34.90 33.25 -14.46
C THR A 341 36.01 33.49 -15.50
N LYS A 342 35.64 33.56 -16.79
CA LYS A 342 36.58 33.77 -17.89
C LYS A 342 37.30 35.12 -17.86
N LYS A 343 36.82 36.12 -17.11
CA LYS A 343 37.55 37.40 -16.90
C LYS A 343 38.76 37.23 -15.97
N TYR A 344 38.73 36.24 -15.08
CA TYR A 344 39.70 36.10 -13.98
C TYR A 344 40.69 34.95 -14.16
N VAL A 345 40.36 33.98 -15.02
CA VAL A 345 41.23 32.83 -15.28
C VAL A 345 41.11 32.40 -16.75
N ASN A 346 42.27 32.14 -17.36
CA ASN A 346 42.29 31.47 -18.65
C ASN A 346 42.14 29.96 -18.41
N ILE A 347 40.93 29.47 -18.63
CA ILE A 347 40.52 28.11 -18.31
C ILE A 347 41.31 27.03 -19.08
N ASN A 348 41.97 27.37 -20.18
CA ASN A 348 42.68 26.41 -21.02
C ASN A 348 44.09 26.06 -20.49
N TYR A 349 44.60 26.75 -19.46
CA TYR A 349 45.95 26.53 -18.93
C TYR A 349 46.00 25.83 -17.56
N HIS A 350 44.85 25.36 -17.08
CA HIS A 350 44.74 24.77 -15.76
C HIS A 350 43.94 23.48 -15.83
N GLY A 351 44.33 22.48 -15.03
CA GLY A 351 43.53 21.27 -14.89
C GLY A 351 42.21 21.55 -14.16
N PHE A 352 41.21 20.69 -14.36
CA PHE A 352 39.88 20.84 -13.78
C PHE A 352 39.90 21.01 -12.25
N LYS A 353 40.71 20.22 -11.52
CA LYS A 353 40.84 20.30 -10.06
C LYS A 353 41.41 21.64 -9.59
N GLU A 354 42.38 22.19 -10.33
CA GLU A 354 42.99 23.49 -10.04
C GLU A 354 41.98 24.63 -10.25
N LEU A 355 41.24 24.59 -11.37
CA LEU A 355 40.18 25.56 -11.65
C LEU A 355 39.05 25.48 -10.62
N SER A 356 38.63 24.27 -10.27
CA SER A 356 37.57 24.06 -9.28
C SER A 356 37.91 24.73 -7.94
N TYR A 357 39.15 24.57 -7.47
CA TYR A 357 39.64 25.24 -6.27
C TYR A 357 39.72 26.76 -6.46
N PHE A 358 40.30 27.23 -7.56
CA PHE A 358 40.47 28.66 -7.84
C PHE A 358 39.12 29.40 -7.85
N ILE A 359 38.15 28.90 -8.62
CA ILE A 359 36.89 29.60 -8.85
C ILE A 359 36.04 29.62 -7.56
N SER A 360 36.04 28.54 -6.78
CA SER A 360 35.29 28.46 -5.52
C SER A 360 35.85 29.35 -4.40
N HIS A 361 37.15 29.66 -4.41
CA HIS A 361 37.83 30.42 -3.34
C HIS A 361 38.22 31.85 -3.75
N ASN A 362 37.89 32.28 -4.97
CA ASN A 362 38.25 33.61 -5.45
C ASN A 362 37.22 34.66 -5.01
N THR A 363 37.62 35.51 -4.07
CA THR A 363 36.76 36.57 -3.51
C THR A 363 36.30 37.61 -4.52
N LYS A 364 37.04 37.82 -5.63
CA LYS A 364 36.64 38.77 -6.68
C LYS A 364 35.53 38.20 -7.56
N ILE A 365 35.63 36.92 -7.92
CA ILE A 365 34.56 36.19 -8.63
C ILE A 365 33.27 36.22 -7.80
N ASN A 366 33.36 35.92 -6.50
CA ASN A 366 32.19 35.92 -5.60
C ASN A 366 31.51 37.30 -5.54
N LYS A 367 32.28 38.37 -5.39
CA LYS A 367 31.76 39.75 -5.36
C LYS A 367 31.08 40.17 -6.67
N GLU A 368 31.60 39.76 -7.83
CA GLU A 368 30.91 40.03 -9.11
C GLU A 368 29.59 39.25 -9.22
N ILE A 369 29.54 38.04 -8.69
CA ILE A 369 28.32 37.21 -8.70
C ILE A 369 27.24 37.78 -7.76
N GLU A 370 27.62 38.33 -6.61
CA GLU A 370 26.73 39.00 -5.63
C GLU A 370 26.04 40.27 -6.17
N VAL A 371 26.57 40.86 -7.24
CA VAL A 371 26.05 42.11 -7.83
C VAL A 371 25.53 41.93 -9.25
N LEU A 372 25.36 40.68 -9.71
CA LEU A 372 24.77 40.39 -11.01
C LEU A 372 23.38 41.04 -11.13
N GLU A 373 23.16 41.70 -12.27
CA GLU A 373 21.85 42.18 -12.66
C GLU A 373 21.00 41.01 -13.17
N LEU A 374 19.86 40.81 -12.52
CA LEU A 374 18.99 39.66 -12.76
C LEU A 374 17.64 40.16 -13.28
N SER A 375 17.08 39.44 -14.24
CA SER A 375 15.67 39.62 -14.63
C SER A 375 14.75 39.27 -13.46
N THR A 376 13.51 39.78 -13.50
CA THR A 376 12.48 39.44 -12.49
C THR A 376 12.32 37.94 -12.31
N ARG A 377 12.40 37.17 -13.41
CA ARG A 377 12.28 35.72 -13.37
C ARG A 377 13.47 35.05 -12.68
N GLU A 378 14.69 35.49 -12.98
CA GLU A 378 15.89 34.99 -12.30
C GLU A 378 15.86 35.31 -10.81
N ALA A 379 15.45 36.53 -10.44
CA ALA A 379 15.27 36.94 -9.05
C ALA A 379 14.21 36.07 -8.33
N ASN A 380 13.03 35.87 -8.94
CA ASN A 380 11.97 35.01 -8.39
C ASN A 380 12.47 33.57 -8.17
N GLU A 381 13.17 32.96 -9.14
CA GLU A 381 13.69 31.60 -9.00
C GLU A 381 14.78 31.49 -7.92
N ILE A 382 15.69 32.47 -7.82
CA ILE A 382 16.72 32.48 -6.77
C ILE A 382 16.07 32.57 -5.40
N VAL A 383 15.15 33.53 -5.19
CA VAL A 383 14.47 33.71 -3.90
C VAL A 383 13.61 32.49 -3.59
N TYR A 384 12.85 31.96 -4.55
CA TYR A 384 12.04 30.75 -4.35
C TYR A 384 12.89 29.55 -3.90
N ASN A 385 14.02 29.29 -4.57
CA ASN A 385 14.89 28.17 -4.21
C ASN A 385 15.64 28.42 -2.89
N TYR A 386 15.96 29.68 -2.57
CA TYR A 386 16.50 30.05 -1.27
C TYR A 386 15.48 29.76 -0.16
N LEU A 387 14.26 30.27 -0.30
CA LEU A 387 13.18 30.03 0.64
C LEU A 387 12.88 28.53 0.78
N LYS A 388 12.81 27.78 -0.32
CA LYS A 388 12.57 26.32 -0.28
C LYS A 388 13.63 25.58 0.54
N THR A 389 14.87 26.08 0.52
CA THR A 389 16.01 25.49 1.24
C THR A 389 16.06 25.91 2.71
N TYR A 390 15.71 27.16 3.03
CA TYR A 390 15.99 27.76 4.35
C TYR A 390 14.76 28.22 5.13
N SER A 391 13.58 28.35 4.54
CA SER A 391 12.37 28.91 5.16
C SER A 391 11.91 28.16 6.42
N LYS A 392 12.06 26.83 6.44
CA LYS A 392 11.74 26.01 7.63
C LYS A 392 12.64 26.29 8.84
N LYS A 393 13.76 27.00 8.66
CA LYS A 393 14.80 27.18 9.69
C LYS A 393 14.86 28.60 10.25
N LEU A 394 14.28 29.59 9.57
CA LEU A 394 14.50 31.01 9.82
C LEU A 394 13.20 31.80 9.62
N ASN A 395 13.00 32.86 10.42
CA ASN A 395 11.89 33.79 10.24
C ASN A 395 12.13 34.74 9.04
N TYR A 396 11.08 35.47 8.63
CA TYR A 396 11.12 36.38 7.48
C TYR A 396 12.31 37.37 7.53
N LYS A 397 12.49 38.07 8.65
CA LYS A 397 13.56 39.08 8.80
C LYS A 397 14.96 38.47 8.67
N SER A 398 15.17 37.30 9.28
CA SER A 398 16.45 36.58 9.21
C SER A 398 16.76 36.09 7.79
N LEU A 399 15.74 35.70 7.03
CA LEU A 399 15.88 35.31 5.62
C LEU A 399 16.25 36.50 4.75
N GLU A 400 15.60 37.66 4.95
CA GLU A 400 15.92 38.89 4.23
C GLU A 400 17.38 39.32 4.47
N GLU A 401 17.82 39.37 5.73
CA GLU A 401 19.19 39.77 6.08
C GLU A 401 20.25 38.84 5.48
N LYS A 402 20.03 37.52 5.55
CA LYS A 402 20.96 36.55 4.95
C LYS A 402 20.91 36.56 3.42
N PHE A 403 19.78 36.92 2.81
CA PHE A 403 19.69 36.99 1.36
C PHE A 403 20.46 38.20 0.80
N LYS A 404 20.59 39.30 1.56
CA LYS A 404 21.39 40.47 1.15
C LYS A 404 22.85 40.13 0.85
N SER A 405 23.42 39.12 1.52
CA SER A 405 24.78 38.64 1.24
C SER A 405 24.87 37.66 0.06
N ILE A 406 23.75 37.29 -0.57
CA ILE A 406 23.69 36.38 -1.72
C ILE A 406 23.59 37.19 -3.01
N ASN A 407 22.66 38.15 -3.06
CA ASN A 407 22.62 39.12 -4.14
C ASN A 407 22.07 40.46 -3.62
N SER A 408 22.90 41.50 -3.70
CA SER A 408 22.59 42.82 -3.17
C SER A 408 21.66 43.66 -4.06
N LYS A 409 21.46 43.24 -5.32
CA LYS A 409 20.63 43.94 -6.31
C LYS A 409 19.17 43.47 -6.31
N VAL A 410 18.89 42.30 -5.73
CA VAL A 410 17.53 41.74 -5.67
C VAL A 410 16.77 42.34 -4.49
N ASN A 411 15.62 42.96 -4.78
CA ASN A 411 14.67 43.39 -3.75
C ASN A 411 13.91 42.17 -3.20
N PHE A 412 14.37 41.65 -2.06
CA PHE A 412 13.81 40.45 -1.46
C PHE A 412 12.31 40.59 -1.15
N MET A 413 11.89 41.73 -0.59
CA MET A 413 10.49 41.96 -0.19
C MET A 413 9.55 41.95 -1.39
N GLU A 414 9.91 42.70 -2.43
CA GLU A 414 9.15 42.74 -3.69
C GLU A 414 9.08 41.36 -4.36
N THR A 415 10.21 40.63 -4.35
CA THR A 415 10.26 39.28 -4.91
C THR A 415 9.37 38.30 -4.13
N VAL A 416 9.33 38.39 -2.80
CA VAL A 416 8.43 37.56 -1.98
C VAL A 416 6.97 37.88 -2.28
N ASN A 417 6.59 39.15 -2.44
CA ASN A 417 5.23 39.52 -2.82
C ASN A 417 4.85 38.95 -4.19
N ASN A 418 5.75 39.01 -5.18
CA ASN A 418 5.53 38.36 -6.47
C ASN A 418 5.30 36.85 -6.34
N LEU A 419 6.07 36.18 -5.47
CA LEU A 419 5.89 34.74 -5.22
C LEU A 419 4.58 34.42 -4.49
N ILE A 420 4.05 35.32 -3.66
CA ILE A 420 2.73 35.20 -3.04
C ILE A 420 1.63 35.30 -4.11
N ASP A 421 1.73 36.28 -5.00
CA ASP A 421 0.77 36.47 -6.11
C ASP A 421 0.77 35.29 -7.10
N GLU A 422 1.93 34.64 -7.28
CA GLU A 422 2.05 33.40 -8.04
C GLU A 422 1.56 32.16 -7.28
N GLY A 423 1.20 32.32 -6.00
CA GLY A 423 0.76 31.26 -5.11
C GLY A 423 1.86 30.29 -4.72
N LEU A 424 3.14 30.66 -4.88
CA LEU A 424 4.31 29.84 -4.55
C LEU A 424 4.76 29.99 -3.10
N VAL A 425 4.28 31.03 -2.42
CA VAL A 425 4.62 31.36 -1.04
C VAL A 425 3.34 31.77 -0.30
N ILE A 426 3.25 31.39 0.98
CA ILE A 426 2.26 31.92 1.93
C ILE A 426 2.98 32.44 3.18
N LEU A 427 2.35 33.38 3.89
CA LEU A 427 2.84 33.96 5.13
C LEU A 427 1.96 33.48 6.28
N GLU A 428 2.57 32.81 7.26
CA GLU A 428 1.91 32.35 8.49
C GLU A 428 2.78 32.73 9.68
N GLU A 429 2.24 33.48 10.66
CA GLU A 429 2.92 33.79 11.93
C GLU A 429 4.41 34.21 11.79
N GLU A 430 4.69 35.19 10.93
CA GLU A 430 6.05 35.69 10.59
C GLU A 430 7.00 34.67 9.91
N LYS A 431 6.50 33.50 9.54
CA LYS A 431 7.20 32.49 8.76
C LYS A 431 6.73 32.51 7.30
N ILE A 432 7.68 32.27 6.41
CA ILE A 432 7.42 32.06 4.99
C ILE A 432 7.26 30.56 4.78
N ILE A 433 6.17 30.12 4.16
CA ILE A 433 6.01 28.72 3.74
C ILE A 433 6.04 28.66 2.23
N THR A 434 7.01 27.92 1.70
CA THR A 434 7.11 27.68 0.25
C THR A 434 6.22 26.53 -0.18
N LEU A 435 5.39 26.78 -1.17
CA LEU A 435 4.56 25.78 -1.83
C LEU A 435 5.23 25.28 -3.10
N LYS A 436 4.97 24.03 -3.47
CA LYS A 436 5.42 23.46 -4.74
C LYS A 436 4.72 24.16 -5.90
N LYS A 437 5.36 24.28 -7.06
CA LYS A 437 4.77 24.88 -8.26
C LYS A 437 3.53 24.11 -8.72
N SER A 438 2.42 24.81 -8.97
CA SER A 438 1.16 24.23 -9.45
C SER A 438 1.23 23.89 -10.92
N ILE A 439 0.34 23.03 -11.40
CA ILE A 439 0.23 22.74 -12.84
C ILE A 439 -0.08 24.03 -13.64
N LEU A 440 -0.88 24.94 -13.07
CA LEU A 440 -1.22 26.21 -13.68
C LEU A 440 -0.04 27.19 -13.74
N TYR A 441 0.90 27.13 -12.79
CA TYR A 441 2.13 27.92 -12.85
C TYR A 441 2.92 27.64 -14.13
N TYR A 442 3.02 26.36 -14.51
CA TYR A 442 3.66 25.95 -15.76
C TYR A 442 2.79 26.26 -16.98
N ALA A 443 1.48 26.03 -16.90
CA ALA A 443 0.54 26.25 -18.01
C ALA A 443 0.40 27.73 -18.42
N LYS A 444 0.66 28.69 -17.51
CA LYS A 444 0.67 30.14 -17.83
C LYS A 444 1.62 30.49 -18.99
N ARG A 445 2.58 29.61 -19.29
CA ARG A 445 3.64 29.83 -20.28
C ARG A 445 3.29 29.32 -21.68
N PHE A 446 2.11 28.72 -21.85
CA PHE A 446 1.64 28.32 -23.16
C PHE A 446 1.54 29.53 -24.09
N LYS A 447 2.03 29.37 -25.33
CA LYS A 447 1.96 30.43 -26.35
C LYS A 447 0.52 30.79 -26.71
N ALA A 448 -0.42 29.86 -26.54
CA ALA A 448 -1.84 30.06 -26.84
C ALA A 448 -2.63 30.34 -25.56
N LYS A 449 -3.13 31.59 -25.41
CA LYS A 449 -3.97 32.01 -24.27
C LYS A 449 -5.18 31.07 -24.04
N LYS A 450 -5.81 30.62 -25.13
CA LYS A 450 -6.94 29.69 -25.09
C LYS A 450 -6.60 28.30 -24.54
N GLU A 451 -5.35 27.85 -24.68
CA GLU A 451 -4.90 26.56 -24.15
C GLU A 451 -4.81 26.61 -22.61
N TYR A 452 -4.23 27.69 -22.09
CA TYR A 452 -4.21 27.96 -20.66
C TYR A 452 -5.62 28.09 -20.06
N GLU A 453 -6.50 28.86 -20.71
CA GLU A 453 -7.89 29.04 -20.27
C GLU A 453 -8.68 27.72 -20.25
N ALA A 454 -8.52 26.89 -21.29
CA ALA A 454 -9.16 25.58 -21.36
C ALA A 454 -8.75 24.67 -20.18
N LEU A 455 -7.45 24.59 -19.87
CA LEU A 455 -6.96 23.82 -18.73
C LEU A 455 -7.45 24.41 -17.40
N LYS A 456 -7.38 25.74 -17.24
CA LYS A 456 -7.81 26.45 -16.03
C LYS A 456 -9.28 26.17 -15.70
N PHE A 457 -10.19 26.29 -16.67
CA PHE A 457 -11.61 26.01 -16.44
C PHE A 457 -11.87 24.52 -16.21
N ARG A 458 -11.15 23.64 -16.91
CA ARG A 458 -11.31 22.19 -16.70
C ARG A 458 -10.93 21.76 -15.28
N LEU A 459 -9.89 22.35 -14.70
CA LEU A 459 -9.49 22.11 -13.30
C LEU A 459 -10.49 22.67 -12.29
N LYS A 460 -11.35 23.61 -12.70
CA LYS A 460 -12.50 24.11 -11.91
C LYS A 460 -13.78 23.29 -12.10
N ASN A 461 -13.67 22.08 -12.66
CA ASN A 461 -14.77 21.14 -12.93
C ASN A 461 -15.77 21.58 -14.01
N TYR A 462 -15.43 22.55 -14.87
CA TYR A 462 -16.26 22.87 -16.03
C TYR A 462 -16.24 21.71 -17.04
N THR A 463 -17.39 21.42 -17.64
CA THR A 463 -17.52 20.45 -18.73
C THR A 463 -16.84 20.96 -20.01
N LEU A 464 -16.45 20.04 -20.90
CA LEU A 464 -15.83 20.41 -22.18
C LEU A 464 -16.75 21.31 -23.05
N GLN A 465 -18.07 21.21 -22.85
CA GLN A 465 -19.05 22.03 -23.56
C GLN A 465 -19.06 23.45 -23.00
N GLU A 466 -19.22 23.61 -21.69
CA GLU A 466 -19.21 24.92 -21.01
C GLU A 466 -17.91 25.69 -21.30
N ILE A 467 -16.76 25.01 -21.30
CA ILE A 467 -15.48 25.64 -21.65
C ILE A 467 -15.50 26.12 -23.11
N GLY A 468 -16.04 25.30 -24.01
CA GLY A 468 -16.11 25.63 -25.44
C GLY A 468 -16.96 26.87 -25.69
N ASP A 469 -18.09 26.98 -25.01
CA ASP A 469 -19.00 28.12 -25.07
C ASP A 469 -18.32 29.39 -24.49
N GLU A 470 -17.59 29.25 -23.38
CA GLU A 470 -16.89 30.36 -22.71
C GLU A 470 -15.72 30.94 -23.54
N ILE A 471 -14.89 30.10 -24.17
CA ILE A 471 -13.68 30.53 -24.89
C ILE A 471 -13.83 30.54 -26.42
N GLY A 472 -15.05 30.27 -26.91
CA GLY A 472 -15.42 30.26 -28.33
C GLY A 472 -14.71 29.16 -29.13
N LEU A 473 -14.79 27.91 -28.67
CA LEU A 473 -14.22 26.72 -29.30
C LEU A 473 -15.21 25.54 -29.27
N THR A 474 -15.05 24.57 -30.17
CA THR A 474 -15.87 23.35 -30.12
C THR A 474 -15.45 22.45 -28.95
N ARG A 475 -16.39 21.67 -28.40
CA ARG A 475 -16.14 20.66 -27.35
C ARG A 475 -14.93 19.77 -27.66
N GLU A 476 -14.83 19.31 -28.90
CA GLU A 476 -13.73 18.45 -29.35
C GLU A 476 -12.39 19.20 -29.39
N ARG A 477 -12.40 20.49 -29.78
CA ARG A 477 -11.19 21.32 -29.75
C ARG A 477 -10.70 21.57 -28.33
N VAL A 478 -11.61 21.81 -27.38
CA VAL A 478 -11.27 21.95 -25.96
C VAL A 478 -10.63 20.66 -25.43
N ARG A 479 -11.22 19.49 -25.75
CA ARG A 479 -10.66 18.18 -25.36
C ARG A 479 -9.22 18.00 -25.85
N GLN A 480 -8.96 18.34 -27.12
CA GLN A 480 -7.63 18.27 -27.71
C GLN A 480 -6.63 19.18 -26.99
N LEU A 481 -7.01 20.43 -26.70
CA LEU A 481 -6.16 21.38 -25.98
C LEU A 481 -5.82 20.87 -24.58
N VAL A 482 -6.82 20.45 -23.79
CA VAL A 482 -6.60 19.93 -22.42
C VAL A 482 -5.66 18.72 -22.43
N ASN A 483 -5.87 17.76 -23.34
CA ASN A 483 -5.03 16.57 -23.45
C ASN A 483 -3.60 16.92 -23.85
N GLN A 484 -3.44 17.83 -24.82
CA GLN A 484 -2.12 18.30 -25.26
C GLN A 484 -1.38 19.01 -24.12
N SER A 485 -2.07 19.87 -23.37
CA SER A 485 -1.50 20.54 -22.20
C SER A 485 -1.02 19.56 -21.14
N LEU A 486 -1.85 18.57 -20.78
CA LEU A 486 -1.49 17.58 -19.75
C LEU A 486 -0.33 16.65 -20.17
N MET A 487 -0.08 16.48 -21.47
CA MET A 487 1.07 15.73 -22.00
C MET A 487 2.37 16.54 -21.94
N ASN A 488 2.30 17.85 -22.14
CA ASN A 488 3.48 18.73 -22.27
C ASN A 488 3.94 19.33 -20.92
N LEU A 489 3.13 19.22 -19.88
CA LEU A 489 3.43 19.78 -18.56
C LEU A 489 4.17 18.78 -17.63
N PRO A 490 4.97 19.29 -16.67
CA PRO A 490 5.70 18.46 -15.74
C PRO A 490 4.77 17.61 -14.88
N LYS A 491 5.26 16.44 -14.45
CA LYS A 491 4.54 15.53 -13.54
C LYS A 491 4.71 15.91 -12.08
N ASP A 492 5.87 16.46 -11.71
CA ASP A 492 6.20 16.82 -10.34
C ASP A 492 5.59 18.19 -9.95
N VAL A 493 4.27 18.25 -9.80
CA VAL A 493 3.51 19.48 -9.47
C VAL A 493 2.90 19.45 -8.06
N ARG A 494 2.25 20.53 -7.63
CA ARG A 494 1.57 20.60 -6.32
C ARG A 494 0.43 19.59 -6.21
N GLU A 495 -0.33 19.44 -7.29
CA GLU A 495 -1.56 18.66 -7.35
C GLU A 495 -1.32 17.14 -7.28
N ILE A 496 -0.06 16.67 -7.31
CA ILE A 496 0.24 15.24 -7.12
C ILE A 496 0.43 14.84 -5.65
N LYS A 497 0.29 15.79 -4.69
CA LYS A 497 0.51 15.53 -3.25
C LYS A 497 -0.22 14.28 -2.77
N ASN A 498 -1.48 14.11 -3.16
CA ASN A 498 -2.35 13.01 -2.76
C ASN A 498 -2.64 12.02 -3.91
N ALA A 499 -1.77 11.99 -4.93
CA ALA A 499 -1.93 11.08 -6.06
C ALA A 499 -1.83 9.60 -5.65
N TYR A 500 -1.05 9.29 -4.62
CA TYR A 500 -0.97 7.94 -4.05
C TYR A 500 -2.36 7.47 -3.57
N TRP A 501 -2.98 8.27 -2.69
CA TRP A 501 -4.29 7.98 -2.11
C TRP A 501 -5.37 7.82 -3.18
N PHE A 502 -5.43 8.74 -4.14
CA PHE A 502 -6.43 8.68 -5.22
C PHE A 502 -6.28 7.46 -6.13
N LYS A 503 -5.05 6.99 -6.36
CA LYS A 503 -4.77 5.86 -7.26
C LYS A 503 -5.05 4.49 -6.64
N ASN A 504 -4.89 4.38 -5.32
CA ASN A 504 -5.08 3.10 -4.62
C ASN A 504 -6.52 2.96 -4.09
N TYR A 505 -7.11 4.06 -3.62
CA TYR A 505 -8.40 4.06 -2.96
C TYR A 505 -9.53 4.69 -3.78
N ASN A 506 -10.72 4.17 -3.61
CA ASN A 506 -11.96 4.66 -4.19
C ASN A 506 -12.44 5.89 -3.43
N LEU A 507 -11.88 7.04 -3.80
CA LEU A 507 -12.22 8.35 -3.25
C LEU A 507 -13.07 9.13 -4.26
N ASP A 508 -14.33 9.39 -3.92
CA ASP A 508 -15.12 10.40 -4.64
C ASP A 508 -14.72 11.82 -4.23
N GLN A 509 -15.27 12.82 -4.92
CA GLN A 509 -14.91 14.22 -4.68
C GLN A 509 -15.23 14.69 -3.25
N SER A 510 -16.34 14.19 -2.66
CA SER A 510 -16.75 14.56 -1.31
C SER A 510 -15.78 13.98 -0.28
N MET A 511 -15.49 12.69 -0.41
CA MET A 511 -14.56 11.96 0.46
C MET A 511 -13.13 12.52 0.35
N TYR A 512 -12.65 12.76 -0.87
CA TYR A 512 -11.33 13.35 -1.09
C TYR A 512 -11.20 14.72 -0.42
N ASN A 513 -12.20 15.59 -0.61
CA ASN A 513 -12.17 16.94 -0.03
C ASN A 513 -12.18 16.91 1.50
N TYR A 514 -12.94 15.98 2.10
CA TYR A 514 -12.96 15.80 3.55
C TYR A 514 -11.58 15.39 4.10
N PHE A 515 -10.87 14.50 3.39
CA PHE A 515 -9.57 14.01 3.85
C PHE A 515 -8.43 15.02 3.62
N PHE A 516 -8.34 15.63 2.45
CA PHE A 516 -7.09 16.29 2.01
C PHE A 516 -7.14 17.82 1.94
N GLU A 517 -8.33 18.44 1.98
CA GLU A 517 -8.50 19.91 1.98
C GLU A 517 -7.65 20.64 0.93
N ASP A 518 -7.57 20.10 -0.30
CA ASP A 518 -6.88 20.73 -1.43
C ASP A 518 -7.69 20.71 -2.72
N ASP A 519 -7.26 21.48 -3.71
CA ASP A 519 -7.94 21.64 -5.01
C ASP A 519 -7.47 20.62 -6.08
N ALA A 520 -6.79 19.53 -5.68
CA ALA A 520 -6.11 18.65 -6.65
C ALA A 520 -7.03 17.59 -7.28
N TYR A 521 -8.21 17.31 -6.72
CA TYR A 521 -9.10 16.22 -7.16
C TYR A 521 -9.36 16.20 -8.69
N ASN A 522 -9.66 17.35 -9.27
CA ASN A 522 -9.96 17.46 -10.71
C ASN A 522 -8.71 17.18 -11.56
N TYR A 523 -7.53 17.63 -11.11
CA TYR A 523 -6.27 17.30 -11.77
C TYR A 523 -6.01 15.79 -11.72
N LEU A 524 -6.19 15.18 -10.55
CA LEU A 524 -5.96 13.75 -10.34
C LEU A 524 -6.87 12.90 -11.23
N THR A 525 -8.16 13.26 -11.33
CA THR A 525 -9.13 12.58 -12.19
C THR A 525 -8.78 12.66 -13.69
N LEU A 526 -8.18 13.77 -14.13
CA LEU A 526 -7.77 13.92 -15.53
C LEU A 526 -6.48 13.16 -15.86
N LYS A 527 -5.59 12.96 -14.89
CA LYS A 527 -4.24 12.42 -15.11
C LYS A 527 -4.10 10.95 -14.72
N TYR A 528 -4.86 10.48 -13.74
CA TYR A 528 -4.74 9.15 -13.16
C TYR A 528 -6.08 8.41 -13.15
N THR A 529 -6.00 7.09 -13.09
CA THR A 529 -7.15 6.23 -12.82
C THR A 529 -7.40 6.16 -11.32
N LYS A 530 -8.66 6.35 -10.91
CA LYS A 530 -9.08 6.20 -9.52
C LYS A 530 -8.92 4.75 -9.06
N GLY A 531 -8.50 4.55 -7.82
CA GLY A 531 -8.39 3.25 -7.18
C GLY A 531 -9.73 2.56 -6.94
N LEU A 532 -9.66 1.27 -6.61
CA LEU A 532 -10.84 0.43 -6.35
C LEU A 532 -10.98 0.05 -4.87
N GLU A 533 -9.91 0.13 -4.08
CA GLU A 533 -9.95 -0.27 -2.67
C GLU A 533 -10.80 0.70 -1.84
N SER A 534 -11.45 0.20 -0.80
CA SER A 534 -12.28 1.06 0.06
C SER A 534 -11.42 2.12 0.74
N TRP A 535 -11.90 3.36 0.82
CA TRP A 535 -11.21 4.43 1.56
C TRP A 535 -10.99 4.10 3.04
N THR A 536 -11.75 3.14 3.60
CA THR A 536 -11.55 2.65 4.97
C THR A 536 -10.22 1.90 5.14
N ALA A 537 -9.70 1.27 4.08
CA ALA A 537 -8.44 0.52 4.12
C ALA A 537 -7.21 1.42 4.26
N ILE A 538 -7.36 2.75 4.10
CA ILE A 538 -6.29 3.71 4.38
C ILE A 538 -5.85 3.68 5.86
N LEU A 539 -6.70 3.21 6.80
CA LEU A 539 -6.31 3.06 8.21
C LEU A 539 -5.12 2.12 8.39
N ASP A 540 -5.08 1.09 7.55
CA ASP A 540 -4.07 0.03 7.59
C ASP A 540 -2.88 0.32 6.66
N ASP A 541 -2.92 1.45 5.94
CA ASP A 541 -1.85 1.89 5.05
C ASP A 541 -0.72 2.55 5.86
N GLU A 542 0.49 2.00 5.75
CA GLU A 542 1.69 2.54 6.40
C GLU A 542 2.04 3.96 5.93
N MET A 543 1.58 4.38 4.74
CA MET A 543 1.80 5.73 4.23
C MET A 543 0.89 6.77 4.90
N ALA A 544 -0.15 6.36 5.64
CA ALA A 544 -1.13 7.25 6.23
C ALA A 544 -0.62 7.81 7.56
N ASP A 545 -0.65 9.13 7.70
CA ASP A 545 -0.31 9.79 8.97
C ASP A 545 -1.47 9.75 9.97
N ASP A 546 -1.15 10.00 11.25
CA ASP A 546 -2.14 9.95 12.34
C ASP A 546 -3.31 10.90 12.11
N LEU A 547 -3.08 12.04 11.46
CA LEU A 547 -4.12 13.02 11.15
C LEU A 547 -5.12 12.46 10.15
N LEU A 548 -4.63 11.85 9.06
CA LEU A 548 -5.47 11.20 8.06
C LEU A 548 -6.20 10.01 8.67
N LYS A 549 -5.50 9.17 9.45
CA LYS A 549 -6.12 8.04 10.15
C LYS A 549 -7.27 8.50 11.05
N ARG A 550 -7.06 9.55 11.86
CA ARG A 550 -8.13 10.15 12.69
C ARG A 550 -9.32 10.65 11.87
N LYS A 551 -9.09 11.36 10.75
CA LYS A 551 -10.18 11.81 9.87
C LYS A 551 -10.99 10.63 9.33
N ILE A 552 -10.32 9.52 9.00
CA ILE A 552 -10.97 8.31 8.50
C ILE A 552 -11.74 7.60 9.60
N THR A 553 -11.17 7.45 10.79
CA THR A 553 -11.85 6.90 11.97
C THR A 553 -13.11 7.71 12.31
N ASN A 554 -13.00 9.04 12.37
CA ASN A 554 -14.15 9.92 12.63
C ASN A 554 -15.24 9.74 11.56
N LYS A 555 -14.84 9.65 10.29
CA LYS A 555 -15.78 9.45 9.18
C LYS A 555 -16.46 8.07 9.22
N MET A 556 -15.77 7.05 9.72
CA MET A 556 -16.34 5.72 9.98
C MET A 556 -17.29 5.73 11.18
N GLN A 557 -16.96 6.48 12.24
CA GLN A 557 -17.76 6.59 13.45
C GLN A 557 -19.09 7.33 13.24
N GLU A 558 -19.19 8.26 12.27
CA GLU A 558 -20.47 8.89 11.89
C GLU A 558 -21.59 7.87 11.54
N ASN A 559 -21.23 6.65 11.14
CA ASN A 559 -22.12 5.56 10.73
C ASN A 559 -22.31 4.44 11.79
N ARG A 560 -21.91 4.67 13.05
CA ARG A 560 -22.08 3.68 14.14
C ARG A 560 -22.80 4.30 15.34
N ILE A 561 -23.47 3.45 16.11
CA ILE A 561 -24.01 3.78 17.43
C ILE A 561 -23.04 3.14 18.42
N VAL A 562 -22.39 3.96 19.23
CA VAL A 562 -21.47 3.51 20.28
C VAL A 562 -22.29 3.39 21.56
N LEU A 563 -22.42 2.17 22.06
CA LEU A 563 -22.94 1.86 23.39
C LEU A 563 -21.74 1.54 24.27
N ASP A 564 -21.86 1.75 25.57
CA ASP A 564 -20.76 1.65 26.56
C ASP A 564 -19.84 0.42 26.37
N GLU A 565 -20.37 -0.71 25.89
CA GLU A 565 -19.60 -1.95 25.69
C GLU A 565 -19.64 -2.49 24.24
N VAL A 566 -20.42 -1.89 23.32
CA VAL A 566 -20.62 -2.43 21.97
C VAL A 566 -20.87 -1.34 20.92
N SER A 567 -20.14 -1.40 19.81
CA SER A 567 -20.41 -0.54 18.65
C SER A 567 -21.25 -1.25 17.59
N ILE A 568 -22.48 -0.78 17.34
CA ILE A 568 -23.37 -1.36 16.31
C ILE A 568 -23.48 -0.45 15.08
N PRO A 569 -23.57 -1.00 13.85
CA PRO A 569 -23.84 -0.21 12.66
C PRO A 569 -25.15 0.58 12.79
N LYS A 570 -25.15 1.84 12.34
CA LYS A 570 -26.31 2.75 12.42
C LYS A 570 -27.38 2.41 11.37
N ASN A 571 -28.03 1.26 11.51
CA ASN A 571 -29.17 0.83 10.69
C ASN A 571 -30.18 -0.01 11.49
N ARG A 572 -31.43 -0.04 11.02
CA ARG A 572 -32.58 -0.70 11.69
C ARG A 572 -32.33 -2.17 12.05
N LEU A 573 -31.77 -2.95 11.12
CA LEU A 573 -31.55 -4.38 11.30
C LEU A 573 -30.51 -4.67 12.39
N SER A 574 -29.44 -3.89 12.43
CA SER A 574 -28.37 -4.07 13.41
C SER A 574 -28.85 -3.77 14.82
N VAL A 575 -29.70 -2.75 14.98
CA VAL A 575 -30.38 -2.45 16.25
C VAL A 575 -31.31 -3.59 16.66
N ILE A 576 -32.17 -4.08 15.76
CA ILE A 576 -33.10 -5.18 16.06
C ILE A 576 -32.34 -6.45 16.49
N ARG A 577 -31.27 -6.82 15.78
CA ARG A 577 -30.44 -7.99 16.14
C ARG A 577 -29.77 -7.81 17.51
N TYR A 578 -29.26 -6.62 17.80
CA TYR A 578 -28.69 -6.29 19.10
C TYR A 578 -29.71 -6.47 20.23
N LEU A 579 -30.93 -5.96 20.04
CA LEU A 579 -31.99 -6.06 21.05
C LEU A 579 -32.44 -7.50 21.29
N ILE A 580 -32.63 -8.29 20.23
CA ILE A 580 -32.98 -9.71 20.34
C ILE A 580 -31.92 -10.46 21.15
N LYS A 581 -30.64 -10.24 20.84
CA LYS A 581 -29.52 -10.94 21.49
C LYS A 581 -29.40 -10.64 22.98
N ASN A 582 -29.68 -9.41 23.40
CA ASN A 582 -29.40 -8.96 24.77
C ASN A 582 -30.63 -8.91 25.68
N TYR A 583 -31.84 -8.88 25.11
CA TYR A 583 -33.07 -8.68 25.89
C TYR A 583 -34.16 -9.72 25.62
N CYS A 584 -33.98 -10.65 24.67
CA CYS A 584 -35.02 -11.61 24.27
C CYS A 584 -34.67 -13.09 24.55
N ASP A 585 -33.85 -13.40 25.54
CA ASP A 585 -33.57 -14.79 25.97
C ASP A 585 -34.85 -15.53 26.38
N ASN A 586 -35.76 -14.81 27.03
CA ASN A 586 -37.09 -15.29 27.39
C ASN A 586 -38.11 -15.03 26.28
N ILE A 587 -39.26 -15.72 26.38
CA ILE A 587 -40.36 -15.58 25.42
C ILE A 587 -40.80 -14.11 25.37
N THR A 588 -40.63 -13.51 24.20
CA THR A 588 -40.90 -12.11 23.92
C THR A 588 -41.96 -11.99 22.83
N THR A 589 -42.78 -10.95 22.90
CA THR A 589 -43.77 -10.58 21.89
C THR A 589 -43.20 -9.54 20.93
N HIS A 590 -43.78 -9.44 19.74
CA HIS A 590 -43.38 -8.40 18.78
C HIS A 590 -43.59 -6.98 19.33
N LYS A 591 -44.56 -6.80 20.23
CA LYS A 591 -44.87 -5.51 20.85
C LYS A 591 -43.79 -5.11 21.87
N GLU A 592 -43.33 -6.04 22.70
CA GLU A 592 -42.24 -5.78 23.66
C GLU A 592 -40.92 -5.43 22.94
N LEU A 593 -40.61 -6.10 21.82
CA LEU A 593 -39.44 -5.72 21.01
C LEU A 593 -39.58 -4.31 20.39
N GLU A 594 -40.78 -3.95 19.94
CA GLU A 594 -41.07 -2.60 19.44
C GLU A 594 -40.84 -1.55 20.54
N GLU A 595 -41.28 -1.83 21.78
CA GLU A 595 -41.03 -0.99 22.95
C GLU A 595 -39.52 -0.87 23.26
N PHE A 596 -38.77 -1.98 23.26
CA PHE A 596 -37.31 -1.95 23.42
C PHE A 596 -36.60 -1.13 22.34
N TYR A 597 -37.07 -1.22 21.10
CA TYR A 597 -36.49 -0.48 19.99
C TYR A 597 -36.72 1.03 20.12
N PHE A 598 -37.91 1.46 20.54
CA PHE A 598 -38.18 2.88 20.77
C PHE A 598 -37.34 3.44 21.92
N MET A 599 -37.28 2.74 23.06
CA MET A 599 -36.44 3.14 24.19
C MET A 599 -34.96 3.24 23.78
N PHE A 600 -34.45 2.26 23.05
CA PHE A 600 -33.08 2.26 22.55
C PHE A 600 -32.75 3.49 21.69
N LEU A 601 -33.66 3.89 20.80
CA LEU A 601 -33.46 5.06 19.94
C LEU A 601 -33.54 6.39 20.70
N GLU A 602 -34.41 6.50 21.71
CA GLU A 602 -34.49 7.68 22.56
C GLU A 602 -33.21 7.88 23.36
N ASP A 603 -32.66 6.79 23.92
CA ASP A 603 -31.50 6.86 24.80
C ASP A 603 -30.17 6.99 24.03
N ASN A 604 -30.05 6.42 22.82
CA ASN A 604 -28.75 6.22 22.17
C ASN A 604 -28.61 6.88 20.78
N VAL A 605 -29.67 7.47 20.21
CA VAL A 605 -29.63 7.99 18.83
C VAL A 605 -30.21 9.40 18.72
N SER A 606 -29.33 10.40 18.64
CA SER A 606 -29.72 11.83 18.59
C SER A 606 -30.43 12.26 17.30
N ASN A 607 -30.21 11.54 16.18
CA ASN A 607 -30.88 11.79 14.90
C ASN A 607 -31.52 10.51 14.38
N GLN A 608 -32.84 10.41 14.55
CA GLN A 608 -33.64 9.21 14.27
C GLN A 608 -34.15 9.14 12.82
N LYS A 609 -33.74 10.06 11.93
CA LYS A 609 -34.18 10.08 10.54
C LYS A 609 -33.76 8.78 9.81
N GLY A 610 -34.73 8.04 9.26
CA GLY A 610 -34.50 6.75 8.59
C GLY A 610 -34.59 5.51 9.50
N PHE A 611 -34.92 5.70 10.78
CA PHE A 611 -35.20 4.62 11.74
C PHE A 611 -36.69 4.32 11.91
N GLU A 612 -37.58 4.89 11.10
CA GLU A 612 -39.02 4.65 11.20
C GLU A 612 -39.35 3.16 10.97
N LEU A 613 -40.16 2.60 11.88
CA LEU A 613 -40.67 1.24 11.82
C LEU A 613 -42.13 1.23 11.40
N GLU A 614 -42.43 0.54 10.31
CA GLU A 614 -43.80 0.11 10.04
C GLU A 614 -44.07 -1.22 10.77
N LYS A 615 -45.26 -1.42 11.34
CA LYS A 615 -45.61 -2.67 12.05
C LYS A 615 -45.32 -3.95 11.25
N ARG A 616 -45.47 -3.89 9.92
CA ARG A 616 -45.19 -5.03 9.02
C ARG A 616 -43.69 -5.33 8.88
N TYR A 617 -42.81 -4.36 9.14
CA TYR A 617 -41.37 -4.50 9.01
C TYR A 617 -40.80 -5.42 10.10
N ILE A 618 -41.21 -5.25 11.35
CA ILE A 618 -40.77 -6.10 12.47
C ILE A 618 -41.21 -7.56 12.22
N GLU A 619 -42.48 -7.77 11.88
CA GLU A 619 -43.03 -9.12 11.65
C GLU A 619 -42.28 -9.86 10.53
N ALA A 620 -42.04 -9.21 9.38
CA ALA A 620 -41.30 -9.85 8.29
C ALA A 620 -39.84 -10.12 8.66
N ARG A 621 -39.18 -9.22 9.41
CA ARG A 621 -37.75 -9.35 9.68
C ARG A 621 -37.42 -10.34 10.77
N ILE A 622 -38.25 -10.48 11.81
CA ILE A 622 -38.04 -11.48 12.86
C ILE A 622 -38.04 -12.89 12.28
N SER A 623 -39.04 -13.22 11.45
CA SER A 623 -39.16 -14.55 10.86
C SER A 623 -37.98 -14.91 9.97
N ASP A 624 -37.25 -13.94 9.41
CA ASP A 624 -36.07 -14.15 8.56
C ASP A 624 -34.75 -14.22 9.34
N GLN A 625 -34.74 -13.96 10.66
CA GLN A 625 -33.50 -13.99 11.43
C GLN A 625 -33.07 -15.43 11.79
N ASP A 626 -31.76 -15.68 11.67
CA ASP A 626 -31.04 -16.89 12.08
C ASP A 626 -30.75 -16.95 13.60
N ILE A 627 -31.23 -15.98 14.37
CA ILE A 627 -31.06 -15.87 15.82
C ILE A 627 -32.38 -15.93 16.59
N VAL A 628 -33.45 -16.42 15.95
CA VAL A 628 -34.80 -16.41 16.53
C VAL A 628 -35.55 -17.71 16.26
N VAL A 629 -36.11 -18.31 17.31
CA VAL A 629 -37.11 -19.38 17.21
C VAL A 629 -38.52 -18.86 17.54
N GLU A 630 -39.46 -19.10 16.63
CA GLU A 630 -40.84 -18.61 16.74
C GLU A 630 -41.76 -19.58 17.50
N ARG A 631 -42.83 -19.03 18.07
CA ARG A 631 -43.92 -19.71 18.76
C ARG A 631 -45.29 -19.18 18.28
N PRO A 632 -46.39 -19.93 18.50
CA PRO A 632 -47.73 -19.46 18.18
C PRO A 632 -48.07 -18.12 18.85
N LYS A 633 -49.02 -17.39 18.26
CA LYS A 633 -49.48 -16.06 18.72
C LYS A 633 -48.40 -14.97 18.65
N LYS A 634 -47.54 -15.00 17.63
CA LYS A 634 -46.49 -13.99 17.38
C LYS A 634 -45.55 -13.79 18.58
N ARG A 635 -45.11 -14.91 19.16
CA ARG A 635 -44.13 -14.96 20.24
C ARG A 635 -42.85 -15.57 19.71
N PHE A 636 -41.72 -15.19 20.26
CA PHE A 636 -40.42 -15.72 19.88
C PHE A 636 -39.43 -15.60 21.03
N ARG A 637 -38.25 -16.17 20.90
CA ARG A 637 -37.11 -15.92 21.79
C ARG A 637 -35.80 -15.98 21.00
N PHE A 638 -34.74 -15.47 21.59
CA PHE A 638 -33.38 -15.66 21.09
C PHE A 638 -33.06 -17.15 21.02
N TYR A 639 -32.56 -17.55 19.85
CA TYR A 639 -32.11 -18.90 19.57
C TYR A 639 -31.16 -18.84 18.38
N ASP A 640 -29.86 -18.96 18.62
CA ASP A 640 -28.85 -18.91 17.57
C ASP A 640 -28.72 -20.26 16.87
N TYR A 641 -29.19 -20.35 15.62
CA TYR A 641 -29.14 -21.60 14.86
C TYR A 641 -27.70 -22.02 14.53
N SER A 642 -26.72 -21.11 14.59
CA SER A 642 -25.32 -21.42 14.30
C SER A 642 -24.60 -22.11 15.47
N GLU A 643 -25.20 -22.16 16.66
CA GLU A 643 -24.62 -22.81 17.84
C GLU A 643 -24.79 -24.34 17.87
N TYR A 644 -25.61 -24.92 16.97
CA TYR A 644 -26.00 -26.32 17.02
C TYR A 644 -25.61 -27.11 15.77
N ASP A 645 -25.19 -28.36 15.95
CA ASP A 645 -24.91 -29.31 14.86
C ASP A 645 -26.21 -29.99 14.41
N TRP A 646 -26.78 -29.47 13.32
CA TRP A 646 -28.04 -29.97 12.77
C TRP A 646 -27.92 -31.34 12.07
N GLU A 647 -26.74 -31.72 11.59
CA GLU A 647 -26.54 -33.05 11.01
C GLU A 647 -26.58 -34.12 12.11
N LEU A 648 -25.90 -33.85 13.24
CA LEU A 648 -25.99 -34.65 14.46
C LEU A 648 -27.44 -34.72 14.96
N PHE A 649 -28.12 -33.57 15.04
CA PHE A 649 -29.52 -33.50 15.47
C PHE A 649 -30.41 -34.46 14.69
N TYR A 650 -30.39 -34.39 13.36
CA TYR A 650 -31.28 -35.23 12.54
C TYR A 650 -30.87 -36.70 12.51
N ARG A 651 -29.57 -37.00 12.62
CA ARG A 651 -29.07 -38.37 12.77
C ARG A 651 -29.62 -39.01 14.03
N GLU A 652 -29.58 -38.30 15.16
CA GLU A 652 -30.09 -38.80 16.44
C GLU A 652 -31.61 -38.75 16.56
N LEU A 653 -32.27 -37.79 15.89
CA LEU A 653 -33.73 -37.66 15.91
C LEU A 653 -34.45 -38.88 15.30
N GLY A 654 -33.81 -39.60 14.38
CA GLY A 654 -34.28 -40.91 13.90
C GLY A 654 -35.60 -40.87 13.12
N LEU A 655 -35.74 -39.97 12.14
CA LEU A 655 -37.02 -39.72 11.45
C LEU A 655 -37.63 -40.93 10.71
N LYS A 656 -36.83 -41.96 10.39
CA LYS A 656 -37.30 -43.17 9.71
C LYS A 656 -38.38 -43.93 10.50
N GLU A 657 -38.38 -43.82 11.83
CA GLU A 657 -39.40 -44.46 12.66
C GLU A 657 -40.82 -44.01 12.31
N TRP A 658 -40.99 -42.76 11.90
CA TRP A 658 -42.27 -42.17 11.52
C TRP A 658 -42.41 -42.01 9.99
N GLN A 659 -41.64 -42.78 9.23
CA GLN A 659 -41.74 -42.80 7.77
C GLN A 659 -43.18 -43.13 7.35
N ASP A 660 -43.70 -42.36 6.40
CA ASP A 660 -45.05 -42.47 5.85
C ASP A 660 -46.17 -42.24 6.89
N MET A 661 -45.96 -41.27 7.78
CA MET A 661 -46.95 -40.85 8.78
C MET A 661 -47.25 -39.34 8.73
N GLU A 662 -48.52 -38.99 8.93
CA GLU A 662 -48.97 -37.66 9.34
C GLU A 662 -49.07 -37.61 10.88
N LEU A 663 -48.32 -36.71 11.52
CA LEU A 663 -48.28 -36.60 12.98
C LEU A 663 -47.97 -35.19 13.48
N SER A 664 -48.27 -34.97 14.75
CA SER A 664 -47.80 -33.82 15.52
C SER A 664 -46.33 -34.01 15.93
N THR A 665 -45.54 -32.95 15.84
CA THR A 665 -44.17 -32.89 16.41
C THR A 665 -44.13 -33.14 17.92
N GLU A 666 -45.27 -33.10 18.62
CA GLU A 666 -45.37 -33.52 20.01
C GLU A 666 -44.97 -34.98 20.24
N ILE A 667 -45.29 -35.87 19.31
CA ILE A 667 -44.90 -37.28 19.39
C ILE A 667 -43.38 -37.41 19.33
N ILE A 668 -42.76 -36.74 18.35
CA ILE A 668 -41.30 -36.73 18.16
C ILE A 668 -40.59 -36.08 19.36
N PHE A 669 -41.12 -34.96 19.86
CA PHE A 669 -40.60 -34.25 21.03
C PHE A 669 -40.60 -35.14 22.27
N ASN A 670 -41.73 -35.81 22.54
CA ASN A 670 -41.87 -36.66 23.72
C ASN A 670 -41.03 -37.93 23.64
N ALA A 671 -40.86 -38.49 22.44
CA ALA A 671 -40.00 -39.64 22.20
C ALA A 671 -38.51 -39.32 22.44
N ASN A 672 -38.11 -38.07 22.19
CA ASN A 672 -36.70 -37.62 22.20
C ASN A 672 -36.41 -36.53 23.23
N LYS A 673 -37.05 -36.53 24.41
CA LYS A 673 -36.92 -35.44 25.40
C LYS A 673 -35.49 -35.03 25.73
N LYS A 674 -34.59 -35.99 25.93
CA LYS A 674 -33.18 -35.71 26.26
C LYS A 674 -32.46 -34.96 25.13
N LEU A 675 -32.69 -35.38 23.89
CA LEU A 675 -32.17 -34.68 22.71
C LEU A 675 -32.75 -33.26 22.60
N MET A 676 -34.01 -33.06 22.97
CA MET A 676 -34.61 -31.72 23.00
C MET A 676 -33.92 -30.82 24.03
N ASP A 677 -33.56 -31.35 25.19
CA ASP A 677 -32.82 -30.62 26.22
C ASP A 677 -31.41 -30.24 25.73
N ASP A 678 -30.68 -31.17 25.10
CA ASP A 678 -29.33 -30.94 24.56
C ASP A 678 -29.29 -29.83 23.49
N PHE A 679 -30.38 -29.68 22.71
CA PHE A 679 -30.53 -28.64 21.68
C PHE A 679 -31.34 -27.42 22.16
N ASN A 680 -31.63 -27.32 23.47
CA ASN A 680 -32.42 -26.23 24.04
C ASN A 680 -33.77 -26.01 23.30
N ILE A 681 -34.47 -27.09 22.94
CA ILE A 681 -35.79 -27.06 22.31
C ILE A 681 -36.85 -27.27 23.39
N LEU A 682 -37.70 -26.27 23.62
CA LEU A 682 -38.52 -26.24 24.84
C LEU A 682 -39.91 -26.86 24.66
N ASN A 683 -40.38 -27.06 23.43
CA ASN A 683 -41.70 -27.66 23.16
C ASN A 683 -41.88 -28.05 21.67
N LYS A 684 -43.01 -28.72 21.40
CA LYS A 684 -43.47 -29.12 20.05
C LYS A 684 -43.48 -28.00 19.01
N TYR A 685 -43.84 -26.77 19.40
CA TYR A 685 -43.93 -25.67 18.43
C TYR A 685 -42.55 -25.18 18.00
N GLU A 686 -41.59 -25.12 18.94
CA GLU A 686 -40.19 -24.81 18.62
C GLU A 686 -39.59 -25.91 17.75
N LEU A 687 -39.81 -27.19 18.09
CA LEU A 687 -39.34 -28.31 17.27
C LEU A 687 -39.85 -28.21 15.83
N HIS A 688 -41.14 -27.93 15.64
CA HIS A 688 -41.72 -27.74 14.30
C HIS A 688 -41.04 -26.61 13.51
N ASN A 689 -40.85 -25.45 14.13
CA ASN A 689 -40.25 -24.29 13.46
C ASN A 689 -38.75 -24.46 13.21
N ILE A 690 -38.03 -25.08 14.15
CA ILE A 690 -36.63 -25.47 13.98
C ILE A 690 -36.51 -26.42 12.81
N MET A 691 -37.24 -27.54 12.83
CA MET A 691 -37.20 -28.53 11.74
C MET A 691 -37.55 -27.91 10.38
N LYS A 692 -38.48 -26.96 10.35
CA LYS A 692 -38.86 -26.24 9.13
C LYS A 692 -37.71 -25.39 8.57
N ARG A 693 -36.91 -24.77 9.45
CA ARG A 693 -35.77 -23.91 9.11
C ARG A 693 -34.51 -24.71 8.78
N THR A 694 -34.29 -25.81 9.47
CA THR A 694 -33.08 -26.66 9.36
C THR A 694 -33.27 -27.85 8.41
N LYS A 695 -34.39 -27.96 7.71
CA LYS A 695 -34.70 -29.08 6.80
C LYS A 695 -33.64 -29.38 5.72
N ILE A 696 -32.75 -28.43 5.43
CA ILE A 696 -31.65 -28.62 4.46
C ILE A 696 -30.64 -29.68 4.92
N TYR A 697 -30.54 -29.92 6.23
CA TYR A 697 -29.64 -30.92 6.83
C TYR A 697 -30.25 -32.34 6.87
N VAL A 698 -31.44 -32.53 6.30
CA VAL A 698 -32.10 -33.85 6.20
C VAL A 698 -31.96 -34.39 4.79
N GLU A 699 -31.06 -35.37 4.61
CA GLU A 699 -30.92 -36.08 3.34
C GLU A 699 -31.84 -37.31 3.29
N GLY A 700 -32.48 -37.54 2.13
CA GLY A 700 -33.22 -38.78 1.84
C GLY A 700 -34.64 -38.89 2.40
N THR A 701 -35.06 -38.06 3.37
CA THR A 701 -36.42 -38.09 3.94
C THR A 701 -37.24 -36.86 3.55
N LYS A 702 -38.36 -37.07 2.87
CA LYS A 702 -39.27 -35.99 2.45
C LYS A 702 -40.13 -35.54 3.63
N ILE A 703 -40.05 -34.27 4.02
CA ILE A 703 -40.88 -33.70 5.10
C ILE A 703 -41.77 -32.60 4.54
N LYS A 704 -43.08 -32.70 4.76
CA LYS A 704 -44.06 -31.66 4.44
C LYS A 704 -44.61 -31.07 5.73
N PHE A 705 -44.38 -29.78 5.95
CA PHE A 705 -44.89 -29.08 7.13
C PHE A 705 -46.35 -28.65 6.91
N GLY A 706 -47.26 -29.14 7.75
CA GLY A 706 -48.66 -28.76 7.78
C GLY A 706 -48.93 -27.60 8.74
N ARG A 707 -50.15 -27.52 9.26
CA ARG A 707 -50.52 -26.55 10.30
C ARG A 707 -49.78 -26.89 11.60
N THR A 708 -48.89 -26.01 12.05
CA THR A 708 -48.12 -26.16 13.29
C THR A 708 -49.03 -26.63 14.44
N PRO A 709 -48.68 -27.71 15.15
CA PRO A 709 -47.39 -28.42 15.17
C PRO A 709 -47.31 -29.68 14.27
N HIS A 710 -48.17 -29.83 13.25
CA HIS A 710 -48.25 -31.05 12.43
C HIS A 710 -47.33 -31.03 11.20
N LEU A 711 -46.88 -32.22 10.81
CA LEU A 711 -46.09 -32.48 9.61
C LEU A 711 -46.38 -33.89 9.07
N VAL A 712 -45.96 -34.12 7.83
CA VAL A 712 -45.95 -35.43 7.17
C VAL A 712 -44.51 -35.81 6.88
N ILE A 713 -44.10 -37.00 7.32
CA ILE A 713 -42.81 -37.61 6.99
C ILE A 713 -43.08 -38.66 5.91
N GLY A 714 -42.35 -38.60 4.80
CA GLY A 714 -42.58 -39.48 3.65
C GLY A 714 -43.86 -39.18 2.89
N GLU A 715 -44.64 -40.23 2.64
CA GLU A 715 -45.92 -40.21 1.91
C GLU A 715 -47.12 -40.52 2.82
N GLY A 716 -47.05 -40.08 4.09
CA GLY A 716 -48.09 -40.39 5.07
C GLY A 716 -49.51 -40.05 4.62
N ASN A 717 -50.40 -41.02 4.82
CA ASN A 717 -51.80 -40.96 4.43
C ASN A 717 -52.70 -41.20 5.65
N ARG A 718 -53.48 -40.16 5.98
CA ARG A 718 -54.39 -40.16 7.12
C ARG A 718 -55.46 -41.25 7.06
N GLU A 719 -56.02 -41.53 5.89
CA GLU A 719 -57.08 -42.53 5.72
C GLU A 719 -56.53 -43.91 6.07
N ASN A 720 -55.36 -44.24 5.52
CA ASN A 720 -54.66 -45.49 5.82
C ASN A 720 -54.30 -45.59 7.31
N GLN A 721 -53.85 -44.50 7.94
CA GLN A 721 -53.56 -44.48 9.39
C GLN A 721 -54.80 -44.84 10.23
N VAL A 722 -55.97 -44.27 9.90
CA VAL A 722 -57.21 -44.57 10.63
C VAL A 722 -57.64 -46.02 10.41
N ILE A 723 -57.60 -46.50 9.16
CA ILE A 723 -57.99 -47.86 8.79
C ILE A 723 -57.07 -48.89 9.46
N ASN A 724 -55.75 -48.71 9.37
CA ASN A 724 -54.77 -49.61 9.98
C ASN A 724 -54.95 -49.68 11.50
N LEU A 725 -55.09 -48.53 12.16
CA LEU A 725 -55.27 -48.47 13.61
C LEU A 725 -56.57 -49.17 14.06
N LEU A 726 -57.62 -49.07 13.25
CA LEU A 726 -58.85 -49.83 13.47
C LEU A 726 -58.59 -51.33 13.41
N PHE A 727 -58.02 -51.84 12.31
CA PHE A 727 -57.80 -53.28 12.12
C PHE A 727 -56.85 -53.88 13.17
N GLU A 728 -55.88 -53.10 13.63
CA GLU A 728 -54.94 -53.50 14.71
C GLU A 728 -55.62 -53.74 16.05
N ASN A 729 -56.69 -53.00 16.34
CA ASN A 729 -57.29 -52.96 17.68
C ASN A 729 -58.72 -53.50 17.72
N ALA A 730 -59.33 -53.80 16.57
CA ALA A 730 -60.70 -54.30 16.50
C ALA A 730 -60.83 -55.68 17.18
N PRO A 731 -61.91 -55.93 17.95
CA PRO A 731 -63.01 -55.00 18.24
C PRO A 731 -62.63 -53.93 19.29
N ILE A 732 -62.89 -52.65 19.00
CA ILE A 732 -62.52 -51.51 19.86
C ILE A 732 -63.63 -50.45 19.93
N LYS A 733 -63.82 -49.81 21.08
CA LYS A 733 -64.78 -48.70 21.20
C LYS A 733 -64.31 -47.45 20.47
N LYS A 734 -65.26 -46.63 20.02
CA LYS A 734 -64.97 -45.39 19.30
C LYS A 734 -64.06 -44.43 20.11
N ASP A 735 -64.36 -44.21 21.39
CA ASP A 735 -63.58 -43.29 22.23
C ASP A 735 -62.17 -43.84 22.52
N ASP A 736 -62.06 -45.16 22.72
CA ASP A 736 -60.79 -45.85 22.92
C ASP A 736 -59.90 -45.75 21.66
N LEU A 737 -60.48 -45.94 20.47
CA LEU A 737 -59.74 -45.77 19.20
C LEU A 737 -59.27 -44.32 19.01
N ALA A 738 -60.08 -43.33 19.42
CA ALA A 738 -59.68 -41.92 19.35
C ALA A 738 -58.54 -41.60 20.32
N GLU A 739 -58.50 -42.24 21.49
CA GLU A 739 -57.39 -42.14 22.44
C GLU A 739 -56.11 -42.73 21.86
N ILE A 740 -56.18 -43.92 21.27
CA ILE A 740 -55.02 -44.53 20.63
C ILE A 740 -54.51 -43.62 19.51
N TYR A 741 -55.39 -43.05 18.69
CA TYR A 741 -54.97 -42.13 17.63
C TYR A 741 -54.26 -40.88 18.16
N LEU A 742 -54.75 -40.30 19.27
CA LEU A 742 -54.08 -39.19 19.95
C LEU A 742 -52.68 -39.60 20.45
N GLN A 743 -52.56 -40.77 21.07
CA GLN A 743 -51.28 -41.25 21.59
C GLN A 743 -50.27 -41.56 20.49
N THR A 744 -50.71 -42.11 19.36
CA THR A 744 -49.84 -42.51 18.25
C THR A 744 -49.43 -41.34 17.37
N TYR A 745 -50.37 -40.44 17.02
CA TYR A 745 -50.14 -39.39 16.02
C TYR A 745 -50.22 -37.96 16.58
N GLY A 746 -50.65 -37.79 17.84
CA GLY A 746 -50.68 -36.49 18.52
C GLY A 746 -51.82 -35.57 18.08
N VAL A 747 -52.88 -36.13 17.50
CA VAL A 747 -54.07 -35.37 17.07
C VAL A 747 -55.17 -35.47 18.14
N ASN A 748 -55.77 -34.34 18.51
CA ASN A 748 -56.78 -34.28 19.57
C ASN A 748 -58.01 -35.18 19.29
N LYS A 749 -58.46 -35.96 20.29
CA LYS A 749 -59.63 -36.88 20.21
C LYS A 749 -60.85 -36.26 19.52
N ALA A 750 -61.25 -35.05 19.94
CA ALA A 750 -62.44 -34.39 19.40
C ALA A 750 -62.29 -34.09 17.90
N THR A 751 -61.06 -33.80 17.45
CA THR A 751 -60.76 -33.58 16.03
C THR A 751 -60.81 -34.89 15.24
N VAL A 752 -60.25 -35.96 15.79
CA VAL A 752 -60.25 -37.30 15.17
C VAL A 752 -61.67 -37.85 15.05
N SER A 753 -62.43 -37.87 16.15
CA SER A 753 -63.79 -38.43 16.17
C SER A 753 -64.77 -37.67 15.28
N ALA A 754 -64.56 -36.36 15.09
CA ALA A 754 -65.44 -35.52 14.27
C ALA A 754 -65.07 -35.51 12.79
N ASN A 755 -63.77 -35.59 12.45
CA ASN A 755 -63.31 -35.35 11.07
C ASN A 755 -62.67 -36.57 10.40
N TYR A 756 -62.15 -37.54 11.17
CA TYR A 756 -61.34 -38.64 10.62
C TYR A 756 -62.11 -39.97 10.57
N PHE A 757 -62.96 -40.24 11.57
CA PHE A 757 -63.68 -41.52 11.67
C PHE A 757 -64.84 -41.72 10.68
N ASP A 758 -65.21 -40.70 9.91
CA ASP A 758 -66.18 -40.87 8.82
C ASP A 758 -65.70 -41.91 7.77
N ILE A 759 -64.39 -42.08 7.62
CA ILE A 759 -63.76 -43.03 6.68
C ILE A 759 -64.03 -44.50 7.09
N ILE A 760 -64.15 -44.78 8.38
CA ILE A 760 -64.33 -46.14 8.93
C ILE A 760 -65.76 -46.39 9.44
N LYS A 761 -66.70 -45.52 9.07
CA LYS A 761 -68.09 -45.59 9.53
C LYS A 761 -68.77 -46.93 9.22
N ASP A 762 -68.40 -47.56 8.11
CA ASP A 762 -68.94 -48.85 7.66
C ASP A 762 -68.54 -50.03 8.58
N TYR A 763 -67.53 -49.85 9.43
CA TYR A 763 -67.08 -50.86 10.40
C TYR A 763 -67.72 -50.68 11.79
N GLN A 764 -68.58 -49.67 11.96
CA GLN A 764 -69.17 -49.32 13.25
C GLN A 764 -70.43 -50.15 13.55
N VAL A 765 -70.40 -50.90 14.64
CA VAL A 765 -71.55 -51.61 15.22
C VAL A 765 -71.83 -51.04 16.61
N GLY A 766 -72.83 -50.15 16.71
CA GLY A 766 -73.11 -49.40 17.93
C GLY A 766 -71.99 -48.43 18.28
N ASP A 767 -71.38 -48.57 19.45
CA ASP A 767 -70.23 -47.75 19.90
C ASP A 767 -68.88 -48.47 19.70
N THR A 768 -68.88 -49.61 18.99
CA THR A 768 -67.70 -50.44 18.77
C THR A 768 -67.42 -50.57 17.28
N PHE A 769 -66.16 -50.45 16.88
CA PHE A 769 -65.74 -50.80 15.54
C PHE A 769 -65.25 -52.26 15.50
N VAL A 770 -65.64 -53.00 14.46
CA VAL A 770 -65.34 -54.43 14.29
C VAL A 770 -64.74 -54.67 12.90
N ALA A 771 -63.66 -55.44 12.82
CA ALA A 771 -63.05 -55.83 11.56
C ALA A 771 -63.90 -56.91 10.83
N LYS A 772 -63.89 -56.91 9.50
CA LYS A 772 -64.52 -57.99 8.69
C LYS A 772 -63.65 -59.25 8.74
N ASP A 773 -64.26 -60.43 8.77
CA ASP A 773 -63.56 -61.72 8.62
C ASP A 773 -62.79 -61.76 7.29
N ILE A 774 -61.50 -62.11 7.32
CA ILE A 774 -60.65 -62.26 6.13
C ILE A 774 -60.32 -63.74 5.93
N GLU A 775 -60.48 -64.25 4.70
CA GLU A 775 -60.02 -65.60 4.33
C GLU A 775 -58.48 -65.66 4.27
N ILE A 776 -57.89 -66.58 5.04
CA ILE A 776 -56.44 -66.77 5.14
C ILE A 776 -55.94 -67.53 3.89
N ASN A 777 -55.10 -66.88 3.07
CA ASN A 777 -54.29 -67.54 2.05
C ASN A 777 -53.08 -68.24 2.67
N GLU A 778 -52.99 -69.57 2.54
CA GLU A 778 -51.92 -70.42 3.11
C GLU A 778 -50.53 -70.13 2.50
N ASP A 779 -50.41 -69.82 1.19
CA ASP A 779 -49.11 -69.53 0.55
C ASP A 779 -48.46 -68.24 1.08
N ILE A 780 -49.29 -67.27 1.50
CA ILE A 780 -48.82 -66.04 2.14
C ILE A 780 -48.39 -66.33 3.58
N LEU A 781 -49.12 -67.18 4.30
CA LEU A 781 -48.82 -67.56 5.67
C LEU A 781 -47.49 -68.31 5.77
N ASP A 782 -47.23 -69.27 4.89
CA ASP A 782 -45.97 -70.02 4.85
C ASP A 782 -44.77 -69.09 4.62
N LYS A 783 -44.87 -68.16 3.67
CA LYS A 783 -43.82 -67.15 3.42
C LYS A 783 -43.60 -66.24 4.62
N LEU A 784 -44.66 -65.87 5.34
CA LEU A 784 -44.55 -65.05 6.54
C LEU A 784 -43.88 -65.81 7.69
N ILE A 785 -44.21 -67.09 7.88
CA ILE A 785 -43.56 -67.96 8.87
C ILE A 785 -42.04 -68.00 8.62
N ASP A 786 -41.61 -68.25 7.38
CA ASP A 786 -40.19 -68.26 7.00
C ASP A 786 -39.50 -66.92 7.29
N ILE A 787 -40.19 -65.80 7.04
CA ILE A 787 -39.64 -64.45 7.23
C ILE A 787 -39.44 -64.13 8.73
N VAL A 788 -40.38 -64.54 9.59
CA VAL A 788 -40.36 -64.23 11.04
C VAL A 788 -39.65 -65.28 11.88
N GLU A 789 -39.31 -66.43 11.31
CA GLU A 789 -38.66 -67.54 12.01
C GLU A 789 -37.39 -67.07 12.74
N ASN A 790 -37.30 -67.40 14.04
CA ASN A 790 -36.19 -67.02 14.93
C ASN A 790 -35.94 -65.51 15.09
N LYS A 791 -36.86 -64.64 14.68
CA LYS A 791 -36.75 -63.18 14.87
C LYS A 791 -37.69 -62.72 15.99
N SER A 792 -37.18 -61.87 16.87
CA SER A 792 -37.99 -61.22 17.91
C SER A 792 -38.53 -59.85 17.47
N LEU A 793 -37.91 -59.25 16.44
CA LEU A 793 -38.29 -57.97 15.86
C LEU A 793 -38.14 -58.04 14.34
N ILE A 794 -39.09 -57.47 13.60
CA ILE A 794 -39.02 -57.37 12.15
C ILE A 794 -39.59 -56.04 11.64
N PHE A 795 -38.93 -55.42 10.66
CA PHE A 795 -39.41 -54.18 10.06
C PHE A 795 -40.41 -54.46 8.95
N LEU A 796 -41.46 -53.63 8.87
CA LEU A 796 -42.50 -53.71 7.84
C LEU A 796 -41.90 -53.69 6.42
N GLU A 797 -40.88 -52.85 6.21
CA GLU A 797 -40.16 -52.73 4.94
C GLU A 797 -39.52 -54.07 4.49
N ASP A 798 -39.01 -54.88 5.43
CA ASP A 798 -38.37 -56.16 5.07
C ASP A 798 -39.40 -57.20 4.62
N ILE A 799 -40.61 -57.13 5.18
CA ILE A 799 -41.72 -58.00 4.79
C ILE A 799 -42.25 -57.58 3.42
N GLN A 800 -42.44 -56.28 3.21
CA GLN A 800 -42.96 -55.72 1.96
C GLN A 800 -42.02 -55.94 0.76
N LYS A 801 -40.72 -56.15 0.99
CA LYS A 801 -39.77 -56.56 -0.06
C LYS A 801 -40.03 -57.97 -0.61
N VAL A 802 -40.67 -58.83 0.18
CA VAL A 802 -40.89 -60.24 -0.14
C VAL A 802 -42.34 -60.52 -0.51
N ILE A 803 -43.29 -59.82 0.11
CA ILE A 803 -44.73 -60.03 -0.04
C ILE A 803 -45.42 -58.69 -0.32
N ASP A 804 -46.08 -58.58 -1.47
CA ASP A 804 -46.90 -57.42 -1.85
C ASP A 804 -48.34 -57.61 -1.32
N ILE A 805 -48.56 -57.19 -0.07
CA ILE A 805 -49.85 -57.27 0.61
C ILE A 805 -50.16 -55.98 1.36
N GLU A 806 -51.45 -55.64 1.45
CA GLU A 806 -51.91 -54.49 2.22
C GLU A 806 -51.51 -54.63 3.70
N THR A 807 -51.01 -53.55 4.30
CA THR A 807 -50.49 -53.56 5.69
C THR A 807 -51.55 -53.94 6.72
N SER A 808 -52.79 -53.57 6.48
CA SER A 808 -53.96 -53.94 7.30
C SER A 808 -54.11 -55.47 7.36
N ILE A 809 -54.05 -56.13 6.20
CA ILE A 809 -54.14 -57.59 6.07
C ILE A 809 -52.90 -58.28 6.67
N LEU A 810 -51.69 -57.77 6.36
CA LEU A 810 -50.44 -58.29 6.93
C LEU A 810 -50.46 -58.32 8.47
N THR A 811 -51.01 -57.28 9.08
CA THR A 811 -51.07 -57.17 10.54
C THR A 811 -51.96 -58.24 11.15
N LEU A 812 -53.04 -58.64 10.48
CA LEU A 812 -53.90 -59.74 10.93
C LEU A 812 -53.17 -61.09 10.90
N TYR A 813 -52.40 -61.36 9.83
CA TYR A 813 -51.55 -62.55 9.75
C TYR A 813 -50.48 -62.60 10.85
N LEU A 814 -49.78 -61.49 11.08
CA LEU A 814 -48.72 -61.42 12.09
C LEU A 814 -49.28 -61.51 13.52
N ASN A 815 -50.45 -60.94 13.79
CA ASN A 815 -51.14 -61.11 15.07
C ASN A 815 -51.45 -62.59 15.36
N GLN A 816 -51.80 -63.39 14.34
CA GLN A 816 -51.99 -64.84 14.48
C GLN A 816 -50.68 -65.60 14.70
N LEU A 817 -49.58 -65.10 14.14
CA LEU A 817 -48.22 -65.62 14.37
C LEU A 817 -47.59 -65.10 15.67
N GLU A 818 -48.38 -64.57 16.60
CA GLU A 818 -47.90 -64.11 17.90
C GLU A 818 -46.92 -62.91 17.75
N PHE A 819 -47.15 -62.02 16.78
CA PHE A 819 -46.44 -60.75 16.63
C PHE A 819 -47.39 -59.56 16.78
N LYS A 820 -46.96 -58.53 17.51
CA LYS A 820 -47.68 -57.27 17.70
C LYS A 820 -47.05 -56.15 16.90
N LYS A 821 -47.87 -55.38 16.19
CA LYS A 821 -47.44 -54.19 15.47
C LYS A 821 -47.17 -53.03 16.42
N TYR A 822 -46.15 -52.24 16.11
CA TYR A 822 -45.85 -50.97 16.76
C TYR A 822 -45.94 -49.84 15.72
N SER A 823 -44.81 -49.23 15.35
CA SER A 823 -44.76 -48.25 14.26
C SER A 823 -44.59 -48.99 12.92
N ASN A 824 -43.44 -48.80 12.26
CA ASN A 824 -43.06 -49.50 11.02
C ASN A 824 -42.35 -50.84 11.29
N TYR A 825 -42.65 -51.50 12.41
CA TYR A 825 -42.07 -52.78 12.81
C TYR A 825 -43.02 -53.60 13.71
N TYR A 826 -42.74 -54.89 13.82
CA TYR A 826 -43.47 -55.86 14.62
C TYR A 826 -42.53 -56.52 15.63
N ILE A 827 -43.04 -56.85 16.81
CA ILE A 827 -42.31 -57.60 17.84
C ILE A 827 -43.06 -58.88 18.21
N SER A 828 -42.34 -59.92 18.59
CA SER A 828 -42.96 -61.13 19.14
C SER A 828 -43.68 -60.81 20.46
N ASP A 829 -44.87 -61.36 20.63
CA ASP A 829 -45.74 -61.18 21.80
C ASP A 829 -45.19 -61.84 23.08
N LYS A 830 -44.15 -62.68 22.95
CA LYS A 830 -43.33 -63.22 24.04
C LYS A 830 -42.78 -62.10 24.93
N TYR A 831 -42.62 -60.91 24.35
CA TYR A 831 -42.27 -59.69 25.06
C TYR A 831 -43.52 -58.81 25.21
N ARG A 832 -43.76 -58.29 26.42
CA ARG A 832 -44.88 -57.39 26.72
C ARG A 832 -44.77 -56.10 25.92
N ASN A 833 -43.54 -55.61 25.72
CA ASN A 833 -43.27 -54.41 24.93
C ASN A 833 -41.83 -54.38 24.38
N ILE A 834 -41.57 -53.39 23.52
CA ILE A 834 -40.26 -53.18 22.90
C ILE A 834 -39.14 -52.92 23.92
N THR A 835 -39.45 -52.31 25.07
CA THR A 835 -38.47 -52.07 26.13
C THR A 835 -38.01 -53.38 26.77
N GLU A 836 -38.94 -54.30 27.04
CA GLU A 836 -38.63 -55.63 27.58
C GLU A 836 -37.79 -56.44 26.57
N LEU A 837 -38.12 -56.37 25.27
CA LEU A 837 -37.33 -57.01 24.23
C LEU A 837 -35.88 -56.53 24.24
N PHE A 838 -35.64 -55.21 24.28
CA PHE A 838 -34.28 -54.68 24.31
C PHE A 838 -33.55 -55.01 25.62
N GLU A 839 -34.26 -55.02 26.75
CA GLU A 839 -33.68 -55.45 28.04
C GLU A 839 -33.13 -56.87 27.94
N PHE A 840 -33.91 -57.83 27.44
CA PHE A 840 -33.49 -59.22 27.36
C PHE A 840 -32.48 -59.50 26.23
N GLU A 841 -32.77 -59.10 25.00
CA GLU A 841 -31.98 -59.48 23.83
C GLU A 841 -30.70 -58.65 23.66
N VAL A 842 -30.66 -57.43 24.20
CA VAL A 842 -29.52 -56.52 24.05
C VAL A 842 -28.80 -56.34 25.38
N PHE A 843 -29.45 -55.75 26.39
CA PHE A 843 -28.76 -55.32 27.62
C PHE A 843 -28.38 -56.48 28.56
N ASP A 844 -29.22 -57.51 28.67
CA ASP A 844 -28.97 -58.65 29.56
C ASP A 844 -28.11 -59.73 28.92
N LYS A 845 -28.31 -59.98 27.63
CA LYS A 845 -27.63 -61.04 26.86
C LYS A 845 -26.24 -60.64 26.42
N LEU A 846 -26.04 -59.39 25.99
CA LEU A 846 -24.75 -58.93 25.47
C LEU A 846 -23.88 -58.36 26.60
N LYS A 847 -22.61 -58.79 26.66
CA LYS A 847 -21.60 -58.17 27.53
C LYS A 847 -21.04 -56.87 26.94
N ILE A 848 -20.95 -56.85 25.61
CA ILE A 848 -20.51 -55.70 24.81
C ILE A 848 -21.56 -55.51 23.71
N ILE A 849 -22.10 -54.30 23.64
CA ILE A 849 -23.09 -53.86 22.66
C ILE A 849 -22.34 -53.08 21.60
N ASP A 850 -22.24 -53.67 20.42
CA ASP A 850 -21.54 -53.10 19.26
C ASP A 850 -22.60 -52.67 18.25
N ALA A 851 -22.80 -51.36 18.09
CA ALA A 851 -23.87 -50.84 17.23
C ALA A 851 -23.69 -51.27 15.78
N ASP A 852 -22.44 -51.47 15.32
CA ASP A 852 -22.15 -51.93 13.96
C ASP A 852 -22.65 -53.37 13.70
N LYS A 853 -22.89 -54.13 14.76
CA LYS A 853 -23.46 -55.50 14.70
C LYS A 853 -24.97 -55.54 14.91
N ILE A 854 -25.57 -54.41 15.28
CA ILE A 854 -27.01 -54.27 15.43
C ILE A 854 -27.56 -53.73 14.11
N ASP A 855 -28.75 -54.20 13.71
CA ASP A 855 -29.41 -53.65 12.52
C ASP A 855 -29.53 -52.12 12.66
N PRO A 856 -28.95 -51.32 11.75
CA PRO A 856 -28.96 -49.85 11.85
C PRO A 856 -30.38 -49.26 11.98
N LYS A 857 -31.40 -49.97 11.50
CA LYS A 857 -32.80 -49.56 11.67
C LYS A 857 -33.25 -49.63 13.13
N ILE A 858 -32.76 -50.59 13.92
CA ILE A 858 -33.04 -50.67 15.36
C ILE A 858 -32.41 -49.45 16.06
N TRP A 859 -31.18 -49.10 15.69
CA TRP A 859 -30.50 -47.93 16.24
C TRP A 859 -31.28 -46.62 15.98
N SER A 860 -31.96 -46.54 14.84
CA SER A 860 -32.80 -45.39 14.47
C SER A 860 -34.15 -45.31 15.19
N LEU A 861 -34.54 -46.33 15.97
CA LEU A 861 -35.78 -46.29 16.75
C LEU A 861 -35.60 -45.38 17.97
N SER A 862 -36.52 -44.43 18.16
CA SER A 862 -36.55 -43.56 19.35
C SER A 862 -36.71 -44.38 20.63
N SER A 863 -37.45 -45.49 20.60
CA SER A 863 -37.59 -46.41 21.73
C SER A 863 -36.25 -47.02 22.13
N PHE A 864 -35.43 -47.43 21.16
CA PHE A 864 -34.10 -47.99 21.40
C PHE A 864 -33.13 -46.90 21.89
N SER A 865 -33.07 -45.77 21.18
CA SER A 865 -32.24 -44.62 21.55
C SER A 865 -32.56 -44.13 22.96
N SER A 866 -33.83 -44.02 23.31
CA SER A 866 -34.28 -43.64 24.65
C SER A 866 -33.82 -44.64 25.73
N GLN A 867 -33.87 -45.94 25.47
CA GLN A 867 -33.33 -46.95 26.38
C GLN A 867 -31.82 -46.88 26.51
N ILE A 868 -31.07 -46.72 25.41
CA ILE A 868 -29.62 -46.49 25.44
C ILE A 868 -29.29 -45.29 26.32
N TYR A 869 -29.92 -44.14 26.08
CA TYR A 869 -29.72 -42.94 26.88
C TYR A 869 -30.10 -43.14 28.35
N LYS A 870 -31.17 -43.88 28.63
CA LYS A 870 -31.56 -44.22 30.00
C LYS A 870 -30.48 -45.05 30.69
N LYS A 871 -29.96 -46.09 30.03
CA LYS A 871 -28.92 -46.99 30.52
C LYS A 871 -27.56 -46.30 30.68
N ILE A 872 -27.21 -45.38 29.79
CA ILE A 872 -26.00 -44.55 29.94
C ILE A 872 -26.12 -43.67 31.19
N TYR A 873 -27.25 -42.96 31.36
CA TYR A 873 -27.41 -42.02 32.48
C TYR A 873 -27.46 -42.74 33.83
N SER A 874 -28.03 -43.94 33.89
CA SER A 874 -28.01 -44.82 35.07
C SER A 874 -26.71 -45.61 35.24
N MET A 875 -25.73 -45.43 34.34
CA MET A 875 -24.47 -46.18 34.29
C MET A 875 -24.64 -47.71 34.20
N ASP A 876 -25.77 -48.18 33.66
CA ASP A 876 -25.97 -49.61 33.34
C ASP A 876 -25.14 -50.04 32.14
N ILE A 877 -24.82 -49.10 31.24
CA ILE A 877 -23.89 -49.27 30.14
C ILE A 877 -22.98 -48.04 30.06
N VAL A 878 -21.75 -48.24 29.59
CA VAL A 878 -20.77 -47.17 29.40
C VAL A 878 -20.21 -47.30 27.99
N GLU A 879 -20.17 -46.19 27.26
CA GLU A 879 -19.57 -46.14 25.92
C GLU A 879 -18.05 -46.12 26.05
N PHE A 880 -17.33 -47.07 25.44
CA PHE A 880 -15.86 -47.16 25.58
C PHE A 880 -15.11 -46.98 24.25
N ASP A 881 -15.84 -46.98 23.14
CA ASP A 881 -15.36 -46.70 21.79
C ASP A 881 -16.57 -46.24 20.96
N ASN A 882 -16.34 -45.63 19.79
CA ASN A 882 -17.41 -45.04 18.97
C ASN A 882 -18.53 -46.05 18.71
N ASN A 883 -19.74 -45.74 19.19
CA ASN A 883 -20.93 -46.60 19.11
C ASN A 883 -20.77 -48.02 19.71
N LYS A 884 -19.83 -48.20 20.65
CA LYS A 884 -19.61 -49.46 21.36
C LYS A 884 -19.74 -49.24 22.85
N PHE A 885 -20.61 -50.04 23.47
CA PHE A 885 -20.96 -49.93 24.88
C PHE A 885 -20.61 -51.22 25.61
N ILE A 886 -20.11 -51.09 26.82
CA ILE A 886 -19.84 -52.20 27.73
C ILE A 886 -20.88 -52.17 28.85
N THR A 887 -21.44 -53.34 29.18
CA THR A 887 -22.49 -53.41 30.22
C THR A 887 -21.88 -53.43 31.62
N ILE A 888 -22.63 -52.92 32.60
CA ILE A 888 -22.20 -52.91 34.00
C ILE A 888 -21.93 -54.32 34.52
N LYS A 889 -22.66 -55.33 34.04
CA LYS A 889 -22.41 -56.74 34.37
C LYS A 889 -20.98 -57.14 33.99
N LYS A 890 -20.50 -56.72 32.80
CA LYS A 890 -19.15 -57.02 32.34
C LYS A 890 -18.09 -56.21 33.09
N LEU A 891 -18.36 -54.94 33.39
CA LEU A 891 -17.46 -54.08 34.16
C LEU A 891 -17.27 -54.58 35.60
N ASN A 892 -18.34 -55.08 36.23
CA ASN A 892 -18.25 -55.70 37.56
C ASN A 892 -17.32 -56.93 37.58
N GLU A 893 -17.22 -57.71 36.49
CA GLU A 893 -16.31 -58.87 36.41
C GLU A 893 -14.83 -58.46 36.53
N ILE A 894 -14.49 -57.22 36.16
CA ILE A 894 -13.14 -56.68 36.24
C ILE A 894 -12.95 -55.74 37.43
N GLY A 895 -13.92 -55.68 38.36
CA GLY A 895 -13.82 -54.87 39.59
C GLY A 895 -14.27 -53.41 39.44
N LEU A 896 -14.85 -53.03 38.30
CA LEU A 896 -15.41 -51.69 38.08
C LEU A 896 -16.92 -51.68 38.37
N SER A 897 -17.30 -51.18 39.55
CA SER A 897 -18.70 -51.10 39.98
C SER A 897 -19.32 -49.72 39.76
N LYS A 898 -20.66 -49.64 39.84
CA LYS A 898 -21.37 -48.35 39.71
C LYS A 898 -20.98 -47.36 40.79
N GLU A 899 -20.65 -47.84 41.98
CA GLU A 899 -20.20 -47.00 43.09
C GLU A 899 -18.89 -46.28 42.73
N ILE A 900 -17.96 -46.94 42.04
CA ILE A 900 -16.72 -46.32 41.54
C ILE A 900 -17.05 -45.22 40.52
N PHE A 901 -17.97 -45.48 39.60
CA PHE A 901 -18.37 -44.49 38.59
C PHE A 901 -19.12 -43.30 39.19
N GLN A 902 -19.96 -43.52 40.20
CA GLN A 902 -20.65 -42.47 40.94
C GLN A 902 -19.65 -41.61 41.71
N GLN A 903 -18.68 -42.23 42.40
CA GLN A 903 -17.62 -41.51 43.08
C GLN A 903 -16.83 -40.63 42.09
N PHE A 904 -16.41 -41.18 40.95
CA PHE A 904 -15.77 -40.41 39.88
C PHE A 904 -16.62 -39.21 39.45
N ARG A 905 -17.92 -39.43 39.17
CA ARG A 905 -18.82 -38.34 38.76
C ARG A 905 -18.95 -37.27 39.85
N GLU A 906 -19.06 -37.65 41.11
CA GLU A 906 -19.17 -36.71 42.24
C GLU A 906 -17.89 -35.88 42.42
N GLU A 907 -16.71 -36.49 42.29
CA GLU A 907 -15.42 -35.79 42.33
C GLU A 907 -15.27 -34.79 41.18
N VAL A 908 -15.67 -35.16 39.96
CA VAL A 908 -15.72 -34.22 38.82
C VAL A 908 -16.68 -33.08 39.10
N LEU A 909 -17.90 -33.36 39.58
CA LEU A 909 -18.87 -32.32 39.89
C LEU A 909 -18.39 -31.38 41.00
N PHE A 910 -17.61 -31.89 41.96
CA PHE A 910 -16.98 -31.08 43.00
C PHE A 910 -15.88 -30.18 42.42
N LEU A 911 -15.03 -30.71 41.53
CA LEU A 911 -13.99 -29.95 40.84
C LEU A 911 -14.56 -28.76 40.04
N LEU A 912 -15.66 -28.99 39.32
CA LEU A 912 -16.28 -27.98 38.43
C LEU A 912 -17.09 -26.90 39.17
N GLN A 913 -17.09 -26.86 40.51
CA GLN A 913 -17.81 -25.84 41.28
C GLN A 913 -17.18 -24.44 41.20
N ASP A 914 -15.93 -24.35 40.72
CA ASP A 914 -15.19 -23.09 40.55
C ASP A 914 -15.73 -22.19 39.42
N SER A 915 -16.76 -22.65 38.69
CA SER A 915 -17.36 -21.95 37.54
C SER A 915 -16.37 -21.74 36.38
N GLU A 916 -15.30 -22.54 36.32
CA GLU A 916 -14.34 -22.56 35.22
C GLU A 916 -14.75 -23.52 34.11
N PHE A 917 -14.10 -23.39 32.96
CA PHE A 917 -14.18 -24.38 31.88
C PHE A 917 -13.12 -25.45 32.11
N TRP A 918 -13.49 -26.69 31.87
CA TRP A 918 -12.62 -27.84 32.02
C TRP A 918 -12.63 -28.70 30.75
N SER A 919 -11.45 -29.11 30.27
CA SER A 919 -11.34 -30.16 29.26
C SER A 919 -11.43 -31.53 29.94
N LEU A 920 -11.80 -32.58 29.20
CA LEU A 920 -11.80 -33.92 29.78
C LEU A 920 -10.42 -34.33 30.31
N LEU A 921 -9.36 -33.98 29.60
CA LEU A 921 -8.00 -34.35 29.99
C LEU A 921 -7.60 -33.69 31.32
N ASN A 922 -7.86 -32.39 31.47
CA ASN A 922 -7.55 -31.66 32.71
C ASN A 922 -8.37 -32.18 33.90
N ILE A 923 -9.59 -32.64 33.65
CA ILE A 923 -10.39 -33.31 34.68
C ILE A 923 -9.63 -34.56 35.13
N LEU A 924 -9.25 -35.44 34.19
CA LEU A 924 -8.54 -36.69 34.50
C LEU A 924 -7.17 -36.49 35.17
N GLU A 925 -6.49 -35.37 34.91
CA GLU A 925 -5.25 -35.02 35.62
C GLU A 925 -5.49 -34.51 37.05
N ALA A 926 -6.66 -33.93 37.33
CA ALA A 926 -6.97 -33.27 38.59
C ALA A 926 -7.70 -34.18 39.61
N ILE A 927 -8.32 -35.27 39.16
CA ILE A 927 -9.07 -36.20 40.02
C ILE A 927 -8.41 -37.57 40.11
N ASP A 928 -8.67 -38.30 41.20
CA ASP A 928 -8.16 -39.65 41.38
C ASP A 928 -9.02 -40.66 40.60
N ASN A 929 -8.48 -41.13 39.49
CA ASN A 929 -9.08 -42.10 38.59
C ASN A 929 -8.28 -43.42 38.53
N GLU A 930 -7.33 -43.66 39.45
CA GLU A 930 -6.40 -44.82 39.39
C GLU A 930 -7.15 -46.15 39.19
N LYS A 931 -8.26 -46.33 39.92
CA LYS A 931 -9.08 -47.55 39.83
C LYS A 931 -9.66 -47.82 38.45
N ILE A 932 -9.89 -46.79 37.64
CA ILE A 932 -10.42 -46.91 36.27
C ILE A 932 -9.26 -46.96 35.26
N ASP A 933 -8.22 -46.16 35.49
CA ASP A 933 -7.06 -46.02 34.62
C ASP A 933 -6.24 -47.30 34.47
N GLU A 934 -6.18 -48.15 35.49
CA GLU A 934 -5.55 -49.48 35.45
C GLU A 934 -6.02 -50.35 34.27
N PHE A 935 -7.23 -50.10 33.74
CA PHE A 935 -7.82 -50.86 32.64
C PHE A 935 -7.58 -50.25 31.25
N GLY A 936 -6.96 -49.07 31.15
CA GLY A 936 -6.55 -48.47 29.88
C GLY A 936 -7.69 -48.03 28.96
N PHE A 937 -8.82 -47.61 29.52
CA PHE A 937 -9.93 -47.06 28.73
C PHE A 937 -9.56 -45.70 28.11
N ASN A 938 -10.16 -45.38 26.96
CA ASN A 938 -9.93 -44.10 26.29
C ASN A 938 -10.88 -43.00 26.82
N SER A 939 -10.72 -41.78 26.31
CA SER A 939 -11.53 -40.60 26.68
C SER A 939 -13.05 -40.78 26.47
N ILE A 940 -13.49 -41.64 25.55
CA ILE A 940 -14.91 -41.89 25.31
C ILE A 940 -15.56 -42.50 26.57
N PHE A 941 -14.83 -43.39 27.26
CA PHE A 941 -15.27 -44.01 28.51
C PHE A 941 -15.59 -42.98 29.59
N TYR A 942 -14.62 -42.14 29.93
CA TYR A 942 -14.77 -41.11 30.96
C TYR A 942 -15.85 -40.09 30.58
N ARG A 943 -15.90 -39.67 29.31
CA ARG A 943 -16.97 -38.79 28.82
C ARG A 943 -18.35 -39.43 29.01
N SER A 944 -18.48 -40.73 28.76
CA SER A 944 -19.72 -41.46 28.94
C SER A 944 -20.16 -41.49 30.42
N LEU A 945 -19.22 -41.63 31.35
CA LEU A 945 -19.49 -41.59 32.80
C LEU A 945 -20.06 -40.24 33.27
N LEU A 946 -19.74 -39.14 32.58
CA LEU A 946 -20.25 -37.81 32.89
C LEU A 946 -21.66 -37.56 32.33
N ARG A 947 -22.15 -38.37 31.39
CA ARG A 947 -23.48 -38.18 30.78
C ARG A 947 -24.59 -38.39 31.79
N GLY A 948 -25.55 -37.46 31.82
CA GLY A 948 -26.69 -37.50 32.75
C GLY A 948 -26.40 -36.94 34.14
N ALA A 949 -25.21 -36.35 34.37
CA ALA A 949 -24.96 -35.54 35.56
C ALA A 949 -25.83 -34.27 35.54
N LYS A 950 -26.40 -33.91 36.69
CA LYS A 950 -27.30 -32.77 36.81
C LYS A 950 -26.53 -31.45 36.69
N ASP A 951 -27.07 -30.50 35.92
CA ASP A 951 -26.52 -29.16 35.72
C ASP A 951 -25.09 -29.14 35.13
N LEU A 952 -24.60 -30.28 34.61
CA LEU A 952 -23.33 -30.39 33.91
C LEU A 952 -23.56 -30.21 32.42
N TYR A 953 -23.07 -29.10 31.88
CA TYR A 953 -23.13 -28.80 30.46
C TYR A 953 -21.82 -29.21 29.80
N ASN A 954 -21.93 -29.75 28.59
CA ASN A 954 -20.77 -30.00 27.75
C ASN A 954 -21.03 -29.59 26.32
N HIS A 955 -19.96 -29.27 25.60
CA HIS A 955 -20.03 -29.02 24.18
C HIS A 955 -18.72 -29.45 23.52
N ARG A 956 -18.83 -30.02 22.32
CA ARG A 956 -17.65 -30.38 21.54
C ARG A 956 -17.17 -29.15 20.78
N ILE A 957 -15.93 -28.74 21.02
CA ILE A 957 -15.30 -27.59 20.36
C ILE A 957 -14.05 -28.11 19.65
N GLY A 958 -14.03 -28.02 18.32
CA GLY A 958 -12.95 -28.60 17.53
C GLY A 958 -12.89 -30.13 17.71
N ASN A 959 -11.74 -30.63 18.16
CA ASN A 959 -11.47 -32.05 18.35
C ASN A 959 -11.97 -32.60 19.71
N ASN A 960 -12.06 -31.79 20.77
CA ASN A 960 -12.30 -32.24 22.15
C ASN A 960 -13.61 -31.65 22.76
N SER A 961 -13.98 -32.08 23.97
CA SER A 961 -15.15 -31.57 24.71
C SER A 961 -14.73 -30.68 25.89
N LEU A 962 -15.43 -29.55 26.03
CA LEU A 962 -15.38 -28.71 27.23
C LEU A 962 -16.58 -28.99 28.13
N PHE A 963 -16.36 -28.87 29.43
CA PHE A 963 -17.33 -29.10 30.49
C PHE A 963 -17.41 -27.87 31.39
N LYS A 964 -18.63 -27.56 31.86
CA LYS A 964 -18.88 -26.52 32.85
C LYS A 964 -20.14 -26.86 33.67
N LEU A 965 -20.11 -26.54 34.96
CA LEU A 965 -21.26 -26.70 35.84
C LEU A 965 -22.11 -25.43 35.87
N GLY A 966 -23.44 -25.58 35.81
CA GLY A 966 -24.42 -24.51 36.01
C GLY A 966 -24.68 -23.61 34.78
N GLU A 967 -23.81 -23.60 33.78
CA GLU A 967 -23.94 -22.75 32.59
C GLU A 967 -23.71 -23.51 31.28
N PRO A 968 -24.48 -23.23 30.21
CA PRO A 968 -24.26 -23.80 28.89
C PRO A 968 -22.86 -23.53 28.35
N VAL A 969 -22.21 -24.58 27.82
CA VAL A 969 -20.90 -24.48 27.19
C VAL A 969 -21.06 -24.16 25.71
N SER A 970 -20.35 -23.15 25.23
CA SER A 970 -20.25 -22.79 23.81
C SER A 970 -18.90 -22.14 23.53
N LEU A 971 -18.47 -22.12 22.26
CA LEU A 971 -17.24 -21.41 21.87
C LEU A 971 -17.30 -19.92 22.26
N LYS A 972 -18.49 -19.32 22.17
CA LYS A 972 -18.73 -17.94 22.57
C LYS A 972 -18.55 -17.73 24.08
N SER A 973 -19.20 -18.55 24.91
CA SER A 973 -19.07 -18.45 26.38
C SER A 973 -17.63 -18.69 26.84
N PHE A 974 -16.93 -19.65 26.22
CA PHE A 974 -15.55 -20.00 26.52
C PHE A 974 -14.56 -18.89 26.16
N LEU A 975 -14.62 -18.37 24.93
CA LEU A 975 -13.75 -17.27 24.51
C LEU A 975 -14.04 -15.99 25.31
N SER A 976 -15.31 -15.72 25.60
CA SER A 976 -15.69 -14.59 26.45
C SER A 976 -15.03 -14.67 27.82
N HIS A 977 -15.05 -15.85 28.45
CA HIS A 977 -14.43 -16.10 29.75
C HIS A 977 -12.91 -15.91 29.73
N LEU A 978 -12.21 -16.49 28.75
CA LEU A 978 -10.76 -16.36 28.63
C LEU A 978 -10.31 -14.92 28.39
N VAL A 979 -10.96 -14.21 27.48
CA VAL A 979 -10.62 -12.81 27.17
C VAL A 979 -11.01 -11.89 28.33
N ASN A 980 -12.14 -12.13 29.00
CA ASN A 980 -12.54 -11.34 30.16
C ASN A 980 -11.53 -11.42 31.32
N LYS A 981 -10.89 -12.58 31.53
CA LYS A 981 -9.84 -12.74 32.54
C LYS A 981 -8.56 -11.96 32.21
N LYS A 982 -8.16 -11.96 30.94
CA LYS A 982 -6.89 -11.35 30.51
C LYS A 982 -7.01 -9.89 30.12
N LYS A 983 -8.21 -9.45 29.75
CA LYS A 983 -8.58 -8.15 29.16
C LYS A 983 -7.93 -7.86 27.80
N ILE A 984 -6.65 -8.20 27.64
CA ILE A 984 -5.87 -8.07 26.42
C ILE A 984 -5.11 -9.38 26.20
N VAL A 985 -5.21 -9.97 25.02
CA VAL A 985 -4.52 -11.22 24.69
C VAL A 985 -4.12 -11.27 23.23
N ASN A 986 -2.89 -11.67 22.92
CA ASN A 986 -2.51 -11.97 21.54
C ASN A 986 -3.25 -13.23 21.07
N ILE A 987 -3.76 -13.22 19.83
CA ILE A 987 -4.57 -14.30 19.29
C ILE A 987 -3.80 -15.61 19.16
N TYR A 988 -2.50 -15.56 18.85
CA TYR A 988 -1.67 -16.77 18.79
C TYR A 988 -1.36 -17.30 20.18
N ASP A 989 -1.16 -16.43 21.17
CA ASP A 989 -1.03 -16.84 22.58
C ASP A 989 -2.33 -17.46 23.09
N LEU A 990 -3.49 -16.89 22.71
CA LEU A 990 -4.80 -17.45 23.02
C LEU A 990 -5.01 -18.81 22.34
N ILE A 991 -4.64 -18.96 21.07
CA ILE A 991 -4.71 -20.25 20.36
C ILE A 991 -3.78 -21.27 21.02
N ALA A 992 -2.56 -20.86 21.38
CA ALA A 992 -1.59 -21.71 22.04
C ALA A 992 -2.11 -22.16 23.41
N GLU A 993 -2.64 -21.26 24.23
CA GLU A 993 -3.25 -21.60 25.52
C GLU A 993 -4.46 -22.52 25.35
N ILE A 994 -5.35 -22.23 24.40
CA ILE A 994 -6.51 -23.08 24.11
C ILE A 994 -6.07 -24.50 23.72
N LYS A 995 -4.97 -24.61 22.97
CA LYS A 995 -4.42 -25.89 22.54
C LYS A 995 -3.63 -26.60 23.64
N GLU A 996 -2.84 -25.89 24.45
CA GLU A 996 -1.99 -26.46 25.49
C GLU A 996 -2.79 -26.82 26.74
N VAL A 997 -3.66 -25.91 27.20
CA VAL A 997 -4.43 -26.08 28.42
C VAL A 997 -5.67 -26.91 28.16
N TYR A 998 -6.34 -26.77 27.01
CA TYR A 998 -7.64 -27.43 26.78
C TYR A 998 -7.62 -28.48 25.66
N GLU A 999 -6.48 -28.64 24.96
CA GLU A 999 -6.33 -29.53 23.80
C GLU A 999 -7.38 -29.32 22.69
N LEU A 1000 -7.84 -28.08 22.54
CA LEU A 1000 -8.81 -27.72 21.50
C LEU A 1000 -8.09 -27.16 20.28
N ASP A 1001 -8.34 -27.76 19.12
CA ASP A 1001 -7.88 -27.24 17.84
C ASP A 1001 -8.96 -26.34 17.22
N ILE A 1002 -8.74 -25.02 17.33
CA ILE A 1002 -9.67 -24.01 16.84
C ILE A 1002 -8.93 -23.10 15.87
N GLU A 1003 -9.41 -23.04 14.64
CA GLU A 1003 -8.84 -22.17 13.64
C GLU A 1003 -9.00 -20.69 14.00
N LYS A 1004 -7.93 -19.91 13.78
CA LYS A 1004 -7.89 -18.46 14.02
C LYS A 1004 -9.13 -17.73 13.49
N HIS A 1005 -9.58 -18.08 12.28
CA HIS A 1005 -10.72 -17.41 11.65
C HIS A 1005 -12.02 -17.58 12.45
N LYS A 1006 -12.25 -18.75 13.06
CA LYS A 1006 -13.42 -19.02 13.91
C LYS A 1006 -13.36 -18.24 15.21
N ILE A 1007 -12.18 -18.14 15.82
CA ILE A 1007 -11.96 -17.31 17.02
C ILE A 1007 -12.28 -15.85 16.68
N VAL A 1008 -11.69 -15.28 15.63
CA VAL A 1008 -11.93 -13.89 15.22
C VAL A 1008 -13.42 -13.65 14.94
N GLU A 1009 -14.09 -14.56 14.24
CA GLU A 1009 -15.52 -14.45 13.96
C GLU A 1009 -16.35 -14.37 15.25
N VAL A 1010 -16.07 -15.23 16.23
CA VAL A 1010 -16.79 -15.27 17.50
C VAL A 1010 -16.45 -14.06 18.39
N ILE A 1011 -15.19 -13.62 18.44
CA ILE A 1011 -14.75 -12.41 19.14
C ILE A 1011 -15.47 -11.17 18.58
N LYS A 1012 -15.55 -11.03 17.25
CA LYS A 1012 -16.31 -9.95 16.60
C LYS A 1012 -17.81 -10.04 16.93
N LYS A 1013 -18.39 -11.24 17.01
CA LYS A 1013 -19.79 -11.45 17.44
C LYS A 1013 -20.02 -11.15 18.92
N LEU A 1014 -19.01 -11.28 19.77
CA LEU A 1014 -19.05 -10.97 21.20
C LEU A 1014 -19.05 -9.47 21.48
N GLY A 1015 -18.67 -8.63 20.51
CA GLY A 1015 -18.53 -7.18 20.70
C GLY A 1015 -17.13 -6.76 21.14
N MET A 1016 -16.23 -7.72 21.33
CA MET A 1016 -14.82 -7.52 21.64
C MET A 1016 -14.06 -6.95 20.44
N TYR A 1017 -12.98 -6.22 20.70
CA TYR A 1017 -12.17 -5.61 19.67
C TYR A 1017 -11.01 -6.52 19.27
N TYR A 1018 -10.83 -6.77 17.98
CA TYR A 1018 -9.69 -7.53 17.47
C TYR A 1018 -8.92 -6.64 16.49
N ASP A 1019 -7.65 -6.42 16.78
CA ASP A 1019 -6.73 -5.69 15.91
C ASP A 1019 -5.99 -6.69 15.01
N GLU A 1020 -6.19 -6.56 13.69
CA GLU A 1020 -5.64 -7.47 12.69
C GLU A 1020 -4.12 -7.29 12.48
N ILE A 1021 -3.55 -6.14 12.86
CA ILE A 1021 -2.14 -5.80 12.69
C ILE A 1021 -1.33 -6.30 13.90
N MET A 1022 -1.82 -6.02 15.11
CA MET A 1022 -1.22 -6.46 16.37
C MET A 1022 -1.54 -7.92 16.69
N GLU A 1023 -2.52 -8.48 15.98
CA GLU A 1023 -3.05 -9.82 16.21
C GLU A 1023 -3.48 -9.98 17.67
N LYS A 1024 -4.10 -8.94 18.23
CA LYS A 1024 -4.53 -8.88 19.64
C LYS A 1024 -6.04 -8.74 19.75
N ILE A 1025 -6.58 -9.44 20.73
CA ILE A 1025 -7.97 -9.38 21.14
C ILE A 1025 -8.03 -8.56 22.44
N TYR A 1026 -8.92 -7.59 22.46
CA TYR A 1026 -9.19 -6.69 23.57
C TYR A 1026 -10.64 -6.90 23.99
N PHE A 1027 -10.87 -6.92 25.30
CA PHE A 1027 -12.20 -7.12 25.88
C PHE A 1027 -13.21 -6.09 25.36
N ASP A 1028 -12.77 -4.83 25.20
CA ASP A 1028 -13.50 -3.77 24.53
C ASP A 1028 -12.49 -2.82 23.83
N ILE A 1029 -13.01 -1.76 23.20
CA ILE A 1029 -12.18 -0.79 22.48
C ILE A 1029 -11.41 0.15 23.43
N ASP A 1030 -11.82 0.27 24.70
CA ASP A 1030 -11.14 1.12 25.67
C ASP A 1030 -9.80 0.50 26.08
N TYR A 1031 -9.77 -0.82 26.32
CA TYR A 1031 -8.50 -1.54 26.54
C TYR A 1031 -7.54 -1.45 25.35
N TYR A 1032 -8.06 -1.31 24.12
CA TYR A 1032 -7.22 -1.03 22.96
C TYR A 1032 -6.57 0.35 23.06
N TYR A 1033 -7.34 1.38 23.41
CA TYR A 1033 -6.81 2.73 23.57
C TYR A 1033 -5.86 2.87 24.78
N GLU A 1034 -6.11 2.15 25.87
CA GLU A 1034 -5.22 2.11 27.04
C GLU A 1034 -3.82 1.57 26.73
N GLU A 1035 -3.68 0.68 25.74
CA GLU A 1035 -2.36 0.15 25.36
C GLU A 1035 -1.45 1.21 24.69
N PHE A 1036 -2.02 2.32 24.21
CA PHE A 1036 -1.29 3.42 23.57
C PHE A 1036 -1.19 4.69 24.44
N LEU A 1037 -1.69 4.65 25.67
CA LEU A 1037 -1.50 5.68 26.71
C LEU A 1037 -0.28 5.33 27.57
#